data_AF-A0A922M966-F1
#
_entry.id   AF-A0A922M966-F1
#
_cell.length_a   1.000
_cell.length_b   1.000
_cell.length_c   1.000
_cell.angle_alpha   90.00
_cell.angle_beta   90.00
_cell.angle_gamma   90.00
#
_symmetry.space_group_name_H-M   'P 1'
#
loop_
_entity.id
_entity.type
_entity.pdbx_description
1 polymer ?
#
loop_
_entity_poly.entity_id
_entity_poly.type
_entity_poly.pdbx_seq_one_letter_code
_entity_poly.pdbx_strand_id
1 'polypeptide(L)'
;MNSFLFYFRGWLGGGSAENTTIVNEPLIRSEALSMRNGLFDGQRNGNSVAVSPDRRLAAIVDSLGRVAVLDVTRGHLIRLFKGCRDAQCAFVQIFEMEDKKPHLSIVKELKRAIFLIIYNPKKGLIDIRIMQKGNRVAAFTATKNGLLLYNTCGLVGAMKNYSNKKINLPEFQCVLIDPDGTLKRFNIPFFYALEGEYSQRSKDLHTLRDLRDYLKKTSEDSEGFVEELIKKASELKTLDLKKHCLDMLVRKYGITPKIVMACLSQFWDGIENEELSDQLIEIKNYLANFALATLFFRHMNGENVDDMRDLVTKVHSYINPSTEEPEIPSPKNSETDKAQLDESPETPCFELLEDDNCILERLLTLAKENNYKEQHPRVTFAINNASAYKEFLSCFSLDSKDTCIRLKSETTTDQINTLASSTFKSIFKLDDVTLLSDFVKKCNMDPKEIVKLLIMQVMNMPLQDINLELIEKLIQVLYYLCNIIEEATQIAYNETSPWWQDVRDILVDMPCPLRSMIVAMACKAVSRIFEIKCQEIDDTLWESVTKENAKWGILIGKLEDISILSIILMFKDSLPGNSLPKIQMTEFNINLKYIYTRGKGSVTELIAKWLCSMGVLPEAIITNELLEKYAGVDLETAFDSSDDDHDYLYIENHRMYVDDNPKIFKWLSLLRQQFPLSTSSNYIIANMCWEYSIAWQKSMQNCELLNTVNHCLKSISDLHIRLGLYSIIWFTYIKHVFEASCRLVNKVGRLPKDPLCLQDVGYDSASMIKFLEVVTKYLGEFLDCSQMSISHDKINIQYEKIWDESMPSLVEVAQDNKKVNNDILNLNYQISCTVYYMCHFNVKVSKPLDSLYDIDYQYIFDSLIDSKHTREINMRPSEKLRNPRLKFLTKLIRCAVDTITTSDELGSPQYDCGECFPWIQKITLLAELWNIDTDFVRRQQVIALYHLGYDILAESIINLLTEPEILLTPLLAITTQRFKRSLEQSSNQPEWIVTMPPNLYKRLQNVALDTSIPAHPSLSTTKMVLNRLLYKIDQKENCSANPQEIKAIQLFIDNCDVLISYKL
;
A
#
# COMPACT_ATOMS: atom_id res chain seq x y z
N MET A 1 3.13 18.87 9.75
CA MET A 1 3.14 19.94 8.72
C MET A 1 3.10 19.24 7.36
N ASN A 2 1.91 19.04 6.81
CA ASN A 2 1.72 18.40 5.50
C ASN A 2 0.48 19.01 4.85
N SER A 3 0.74 19.93 3.92
CA SER A 3 -0.24 20.64 3.12
C SER A 3 -0.31 19.97 1.75
N PHE A 4 -0.97 18.83 1.60
CA PHE A 4 -1.29 18.26 0.27
C PHE A 4 -2.32 17.14 0.42
N LEU A 5 -3.61 17.48 0.44
CA LEU A 5 -4.73 16.56 0.17
C LEU A 5 -6.03 17.36 0.02
N PHE A 6 -6.11 18.15 -1.05
CA PHE A 6 -7.35 18.79 -1.48
C PHE A 6 -7.40 18.82 -3.00
N TYR A 7 -7.59 17.69 -3.66
CA TYR A 7 -8.12 17.61 -5.03
C TYR A 7 -8.76 16.23 -5.26
N PHE A 8 -9.94 16.23 -5.86
CA PHE A 8 -10.82 15.11 -6.27
C PHE A 8 -11.91 14.63 -5.30
N ARG A 9 -13.00 15.39 -5.27
CA ARG A 9 -14.38 14.84 -5.18
C ARG A 9 -15.25 15.54 -6.21
N GLY A 10 -15.78 14.81 -7.19
CA GLY A 10 -16.85 15.32 -8.04
C GLY A 10 -16.84 14.80 -9.47
N TRP A 11 -17.01 13.49 -9.68
CA TRP A 11 -17.54 13.00 -10.96
C TRP A 11 -18.12 11.59 -10.85
N LEU A 12 -19.33 11.46 -10.29
CA LEU A 12 -20.21 10.29 -10.47
C LEU A 12 -21.62 10.65 -9.94
N GLY A 13 -22.58 10.79 -10.86
CA GLY A 13 -23.99 11.04 -10.55
C GLY A 13 -24.77 11.46 -11.79
N GLY A 14 -25.40 10.49 -12.45
CA GLY A 14 -26.13 10.69 -13.71
C GLY A 14 -27.62 11.01 -13.57
N GLY A 15 -28.20 11.41 -14.71
CA GLY A 15 -29.58 11.12 -15.08
C GLY A 15 -30.60 12.27 -15.01
N SER A 16 -31.02 12.77 -16.18
CA SER A 16 -32.44 12.96 -16.53
C SER A 16 -32.60 13.41 -18.00
N ALA A 17 -33.66 12.89 -18.63
CA ALA A 17 -34.00 13.01 -20.04
C ALA A 17 -34.90 14.22 -20.33
N GLU A 18 -34.81 14.81 -21.53
CA GLU A 18 -35.86 15.70 -22.06
C GLU A 18 -36.16 15.47 -23.56
N ASN A 19 -37.44 15.69 -23.87
CA ASN A 19 -38.18 15.31 -25.07
C ASN A 19 -37.95 16.23 -26.28
N THR A 20 -38.04 15.69 -27.50
CA THR A 20 -38.02 16.43 -28.77
C THR A 20 -39.41 16.53 -29.40
N THR A 21 -39.77 17.72 -29.88
CA THR A 21 -40.94 18.01 -30.72
C THR A 21 -40.55 18.03 -32.21
N ILE A 22 -41.42 17.50 -33.07
CA ILE A 22 -41.21 17.34 -34.52
C ILE A 22 -41.81 18.54 -35.28
N VAL A 23 -41.02 19.16 -36.17
CA VAL A 23 -41.49 20.15 -37.17
C VAL A 23 -41.36 19.53 -38.57
N ASN A 24 -42.42 19.63 -39.39
CA ASN A 24 -42.45 19.15 -40.78
C ASN A 24 -41.70 20.10 -41.73
N GLU A 25 -40.79 19.58 -42.56
CA GLU A 25 -40.12 20.31 -43.65
C GLU A 25 -40.93 20.31 -44.97
N PRO A 26 -40.80 21.35 -45.83
CA PRO A 26 -41.58 21.49 -47.06
C PRO A 26 -40.95 20.77 -48.27
N LEU A 27 -41.78 20.33 -49.24
CA LEU A 27 -41.31 19.73 -50.49
C LEU A 27 -40.62 20.75 -51.42
N ILE A 28 -39.37 20.47 -51.81
CA ILE A 28 -38.55 21.23 -52.77
C ILE A 28 -39.00 20.92 -54.21
N ARG A 29 -39.20 21.95 -55.06
CA ARG A 29 -39.47 21.80 -56.51
C ARG A 29 -38.17 21.66 -57.32
N SER A 30 -38.18 20.84 -58.38
CA SER A 30 -37.02 20.60 -59.26
C SER A 30 -36.69 21.79 -60.17
N GLU A 31 -35.41 22.18 -60.25
CA GLU A 31 -34.88 23.18 -61.20
C GLU A 31 -34.45 22.56 -62.54
N ALA A 32 -34.57 23.32 -63.63
CA ALA A 32 -34.11 22.91 -64.97
C ALA A 32 -32.60 23.15 -65.14
N LEU A 33 -31.84 22.09 -65.47
CA LEU A 33 -30.40 22.16 -65.71
C LEU A 33 -30.09 22.66 -67.13
N SER A 34 -29.18 23.65 -67.26
CA SER A 34 -28.65 24.11 -68.55
C SER A 34 -27.43 23.32 -69.00
N MET A 35 -27.33 23.01 -70.29
CA MET A 35 -26.19 22.29 -70.87
C MET A 35 -24.95 23.20 -70.93
N ARG A 36 -23.88 22.87 -70.21
CA ARG A 36 -22.62 23.64 -70.21
C ARG A 36 -21.66 23.24 -71.33
N ASN A 37 -21.46 21.92 -71.54
CA ASN A 37 -20.53 21.37 -72.51
C ASN A 37 -21.14 20.12 -73.16
N GLY A 38 -20.79 19.84 -74.42
CA GLY A 38 -21.19 18.63 -75.14
C GLY A 38 -20.04 18.04 -75.96
N LEU A 39 -19.96 16.72 -76.02
CA LEU A 39 -19.05 16.01 -76.91
C LEU A 39 -19.80 15.69 -78.21
N PHE A 40 -19.48 16.39 -79.29
CA PHE A 40 -20.16 16.19 -80.58
C PHE A 40 -19.36 15.24 -81.47
N ASP A 41 -19.91 14.04 -81.73
CA ASP A 41 -19.45 13.10 -82.75
C ASP A 41 -20.68 12.65 -83.56
N GLY A 42 -20.88 13.27 -84.73
CA GLY A 42 -22.12 13.15 -85.49
C GLY A 42 -22.46 11.74 -85.99
N GLN A 43 -21.51 10.79 -85.94
CA GLN A 43 -21.76 9.40 -86.32
C GLN A 43 -22.03 8.47 -85.13
N ARG A 44 -21.97 8.99 -83.88
CA ARG A 44 -21.94 8.13 -82.69
C ARG A 44 -22.78 8.67 -81.55
N ASN A 45 -23.62 7.78 -81.04
CA ASN A 45 -24.36 7.99 -79.81
C ASN A 45 -23.65 7.29 -78.64
N GLY A 46 -23.63 7.92 -77.47
CA GLY A 46 -23.18 7.32 -76.22
C GLY A 46 -24.26 6.40 -75.66
N ASN A 47 -23.90 5.13 -75.41
CA ASN A 47 -24.83 4.10 -74.96
C ASN A 47 -24.89 4.00 -73.44
N SER A 48 -23.75 4.20 -72.75
CA SER A 48 -23.68 4.15 -71.29
C SER A 48 -22.59 5.06 -70.76
N VAL A 49 -22.76 5.51 -69.52
CA VAL A 49 -21.80 6.33 -68.80
C VAL A 49 -21.58 5.73 -67.42
N ALA A 50 -20.33 5.40 -67.10
CA ALA A 50 -19.90 5.05 -65.75
C ALA A 50 -19.13 6.23 -65.16
N VAL A 51 -19.52 6.71 -63.98
CA VAL A 51 -18.86 7.84 -63.30
C VAL A 51 -17.98 7.32 -62.18
N SER A 52 -16.76 7.85 -62.01
CA SER A 52 -15.86 7.44 -60.93
C SER A 52 -16.44 7.76 -59.53
N PRO A 53 -16.04 7.04 -58.47
CA PRO A 53 -16.56 7.28 -57.11
C PRO A 53 -16.29 8.70 -56.59
N ASP A 54 -15.20 9.33 -57.05
CA ASP A 54 -14.84 10.71 -56.72
C ASP A 54 -15.46 11.76 -57.66
N ARG A 55 -16.28 11.33 -58.62
CA ARG A 55 -17.00 12.16 -59.62
C ARG A 55 -16.11 13.02 -60.52
N ARG A 56 -14.80 12.74 -60.58
CA ARG A 56 -13.85 13.48 -61.44
C ARG A 56 -13.79 12.94 -62.86
N LEU A 57 -14.02 11.63 -63.03
CA LEU A 57 -13.89 10.94 -64.31
C LEU A 57 -15.21 10.29 -64.72
N ALA A 58 -15.46 10.22 -66.02
CA ALA A 58 -16.56 9.44 -66.59
C ALA A 58 -16.07 8.63 -67.78
N ALA A 59 -16.40 7.34 -67.81
CA ALA A 59 -16.15 6.46 -68.96
C ALA A 59 -17.45 6.33 -69.76
N ILE A 60 -17.40 6.76 -71.02
CA ILE A 60 -18.53 6.78 -71.94
C ILE A 60 -18.30 5.70 -72.99
N VAL A 61 -19.25 4.78 -73.14
CA VAL A 61 -19.20 3.74 -74.16
C VAL A 61 -20.04 4.18 -75.36
N ASP A 62 -19.46 4.20 -76.55
CA ASP A 62 -20.16 4.59 -77.77
C ASP A 62 -20.77 3.40 -78.54
N SER A 63 -21.68 3.73 -79.45
CA SER A 63 -22.41 2.80 -80.33
C SER A 63 -21.54 2.05 -81.35
N LEU A 64 -20.30 2.47 -81.60
CA LEU A 64 -19.39 1.84 -82.57
C LEU A 64 -18.17 1.18 -81.91
N GLY A 65 -18.19 0.98 -80.59
CA GLY A 65 -17.20 0.23 -79.84
C GLY A 65 -15.93 1.01 -79.45
N ARG A 66 -16.07 2.26 -79.03
CA ARG A 66 -15.05 2.99 -78.26
C ARG A 66 -15.51 3.23 -76.83
N VAL A 67 -14.53 3.23 -75.92
CA VAL A 67 -14.69 3.75 -74.56
C VAL A 67 -13.90 5.05 -74.45
N ALA A 68 -14.57 6.14 -74.10
CA ALA A 68 -14.03 7.47 -73.99
C ALA A 68 -13.99 7.90 -72.52
N VAL A 69 -12.81 8.23 -71.99
CA VAL A 69 -12.66 8.69 -70.61
C VAL A 69 -12.63 10.22 -70.62
N LEU A 70 -13.61 10.82 -69.95
CA LEU A 70 -13.86 12.25 -69.84
C LEU A 70 -13.44 12.73 -68.45
N ASP A 71 -12.74 13.85 -68.38
CA ASP A 71 -12.63 14.64 -67.15
C ASP A 71 -13.91 15.46 -66.99
N VAL A 72 -14.72 15.13 -65.99
CA VAL A 72 -16.02 15.78 -65.75
C VAL A 72 -15.84 17.22 -65.29
N THR A 73 -14.75 17.52 -64.58
CA THR A 73 -14.47 18.88 -64.07
C THR A 73 -13.97 19.82 -65.15
N ARG A 74 -13.10 19.33 -66.04
CA ARG A 74 -12.51 20.11 -67.13
C ARG A 74 -13.34 20.07 -68.42
N GLY A 75 -14.23 19.09 -68.59
CA GLY A 75 -15.09 18.95 -69.76
C GLY A 75 -14.36 18.49 -71.03
N HIS A 76 -13.18 17.86 -70.92
CA HIS A 76 -12.39 17.38 -72.06
C HIS A 76 -12.03 15.89 -71.93
N LEU A 77 -11.88 15.23 -73.09
CA LEU A 77 -11.52 13.81 -73.17
C LEU A 77 -10.05 13.59 -72.80
N ILE A 78 -9.82 12.70 -71.85
CA ILE A 78 -8.49 12.26 -71.42
C ILE A 78 -7.96 11.18 -72.37
N ARG A 79 -8.80 10.20 -72.72
CA ARG A 79 -8.36 9.05 -73.52
C ARG A 79 -9.50 8.34 -74.26
N LEU A 80 -9.14 7.66 -75.35
CA LEU A 80 -10.04 6.85 -76.17
C LEU A 80 -9.48 5.43 -76.32
N PHE A 81 -10.30 4.43 -76.03
CA PHE A 81 -10.00 3.01 -76.24
C PHE A 81 -10.83 2.48 -77.40
N LYS A 82 -10.19 1.97 -78.46
CA LYS A 82 -10.86 1.40 -79.65
C LYS A 82 -11.06 -0.11 -79.50
N GLY A 83 -12.06 -0.67 -80.19
CA GLY A 83 -12.27 -2.13 -80.26
C GLY A 83 -13.04 -2.74 -79.09
N CYS A 84 -13.75 -1.88 -78.33
CA CYS A 84 -14.54 -2.18 -77.13
C CYS A 84 -16.05 -2.13 -77.44
N ARG A 85 -16.50 -2.93 -78.43
CA ARG A 85 -17.92 -3.04 -78.77
C ARG A 85 -18.71 -3.61 -77.60
N ASP A 86 -19.83 -2.97 -77.27
CA ASP A 86 -20.73 -3.32 -76.17
C ASP A 86 -20.02 -3.49 -74.82
N ALA A 87 -18.93 -2.76 -74.61
CA ALA A 87 -18.16 -2.85 -73.38
C ALA A 87 -18.96 -2.30 -72.19
N GLN A 88 -18.74 -2.89 -71.02
CA GLN A 88 -19.26 -2.44 -69.74
C GLN A 88 -18.08 -1.90 -68.92
N CYS A 89 -18.28 -0.77 -68.27
CA CYS A 89 -17.21 -0.05 -67.57
C CYS A 89 -17.56 0.14 -66.10
N ALA A 90 -16.55 -0.01 -65.24
CA ALA A 90 -16.64 0.24 -63.81
C ALA A 90 -15.35 0.87 -63.30
N PHE A 91 -15.45 1.75 -62.30
CA PHE A 91 -14.29 2.29 -61.60
C PHE A 91 -14.13 1.64 -60.23
N VAL A 92 -12.91 1.27 -59.85
CA VAL A 92 -12.62 0.70 -58.52
C VAL A 92 -11.59 1.57 -57.82
N GLN A 93 -11.92 1.99 -56.61
CA GLN A 93 -11.09 2.81 -55.74
C GLN A 93 -10.46 1.97 -54.63
N ILE A 94 -9.14 2.11 -54.45
CA ILE A 94 -8.32 1.34 -53.51
C ILE A 94 -7.46 2.30 -52.68
N PHE A 95 -7.22 1.95 -51.42
CA PHE A 95 -6.45 2.74 -50.45
C PHE A 95 -5.19 1.97 -50.00
N GLU A 96 -4.15 2.69 -49.57
CA GLU A 96 -2.86 2.13 -49.14
C GLU A 96 -2.94 1.30 -47.84
N MET A 97 -3.94 1.54 -46.98
CA MET A 97 -4.08 0.86 -45.69
C MET A 97 -5.01 -0.38 -45.71
N GLU A 98 -4.71 -1.32 -44.81
CA GLU A 98 -5.38 -2.62 -44.59
C GLU A 98 -6.92 -2.56 -44.52
N ASP A 99 -7.55 -3.70 -44.91
CA ASP A 99 -8.92 -4.29 -44.76
C ASP A 99 -10.02 -3.67 -43.84
N LYS A 100 -9.87 -2.47 -43.28
CA LYS A 100 -10.91 -1.72 -42.57
C LYS A 100 -11.26 -0.47 -43.38
N LYS A 101 -12.56 -0.23 -43.63
CA LYS A 101 -13.02 1.02 -44.26
C LYS A 101 -12.34 2.21 -43.56
N PRO A 102 -11.64 3.10 -44.29
CA PRO A 102 -10.82 4.15 -43.69
C PRO A 102 -11.67 5.08 -42.83
N HIS A 103 -11.07 5.56 -41.74
CA HIS A 103 -11.72 6.49 -40.82
C HIS A 103 -11.75 7.90 -41.44
N LEU A 104 -12.85 8.63 -41.28
CA LEU A 104 -13.10 9.93 -41.93
C LEU A 104 -12.00 10.97 -41.64
N SER A 105 -11.34 10.87 -40.48
CA SER A 105 -10.26 11.76 -40.04
C SER A 105 -8.93 11.57 -40.79
N ILE A 106 -8.66 10.38 -41.34
CA ILE A 106 -7.35 10.04 -41.95
C ILE A 106 -7.43 10.12 -43.49
N VAL A 107 -8.62 10.27 -44.06
CA VAL A 107 -8.87 10.20 -45.52
C VAL A 107 -8.09 11.23 -46.33
N LYS A 108 -7.78 12.40 -45.75
CA LYS A 108 -7.01 13.44 -46.45
C LYS A 108 -5.53 13.07 -46.60
N GLU A 109 -4.99 12.22 -45.73
CA GLU A 109 -3.58 11.83 -45.69
C GLU A 109 -3.31 10.50 -46.42
N LEU A 110 -4.35 9.68 -46.64
CA LEU A 110 -4.23 8.38 -47.30
C LEU A 110 -4.07 8.50 -48.82
N LYS A 111 -3.05 7.81 -49.36
CA LYS A 111 -2.94 7.64 -50.81
C LYS A 111 -4.06 6.72 -51.31
N ARG A 112 -4.67 7.11 -52.42
CA ARG A 112 -5.78 6.41 -53.07
C ARG A 112 -5.52 6.25 -54.56
N ALA A 113 -5.86 5.10 -55.10
CA ALA A 113 -5.72 4.77 -56.52
C ALA A 113 -7.09 4.44 -57.13
N ILE A 114 -7.31 4.84 -58.39
CA ILE A 114 -8.54 4.56 -59.14
C ILE A 114 -8.17 3.78 -60.40
N PHE A 115 -8.78 2.60 -60.55
CA PHE A 115 -8.64 1.73 -61.71
C PHE A 115 -9.93 1.73 -62.53
N LEU A 116 -9.81 1.71 -63.85
CA LEU A 116 -10.93 1.46 -64.76
C LEU A 116 -10.90 0.00 -65.18
N ILE A 117 -12.04 -0.65 -65.01
CA ILE A 117 -12.31 -2.00 -65.49
C ILE A 117 -13.16 -1.88 -66.75
N ILE A 118 -12.67 -2.42 -67.85
CA ILE A 118 -13.39 -2.51 -69.13
C ILE A 118 -13.66 -3.99 -69.40
N TYR A 119 -14.92 -4.40 -69.29
CA TYR A 119 -15.35 -5.73 -69.65
C TYR A 119 -15.94 -5.73 -71.06
N ASN A 120 -15.51 -6.65 -71.91
CA ASN A 120 -16.04 -6.85 -73.25
C ASN A 120 -16.83 -8.18 -73.30
N PRO A 121 -18.17 -8.14 -73.18
CA PRO A 121 -18.99 -9.35 -73.07
C PRO A 121 -18.87 -10.29 -74.26
N LYS A 122 -18.74 -9.74 -75.48
CA LYS A 122 -18.64 -10.54 -76.71
C LYS A 122 -17.28 -11.24 -76.85
N LYS A 123 -16.20 -10.57 -76.43
CA LYS A 123 -14.85 -11.13 -76.45
C LYS A 123 -14.54 -12.00 -75.24
N GLY A 124 -15.28 -11.85 -74.14
CA GLY A 124 -14.95 -12.49 -72.87
C GLY A 124 -13.60 -12.00 -72.35
N LEU A 125 -13.39 -10.68 -72.33
CA LEU A 125 -12.12 -10.10 -71.91
C LEU A 125 -12.35 -8.95 -70.93
N ILE A 126 -11.60 -8.97 -69.83
CA ILE A 126 -11.56 -7.89 -68.83
C ILE A 126 -10.19 -7.22 -68.92
N ASP A 127 -10.21 -5.90 -69.01
CA ASP A 127 -9.03 -5.07 -69.10
C ASP A 127 -9.01 -4.07 -67.94
N ILE A 128 -7.97 -4.10 -67.11
CA ILE A 128 -7.80 -3.22 -65.95
C ILE A 128 -6.71 -2.21 -66.24
N ARG A 129 -7.01 -0.92 -66.10
CA ARG A 129 -6.12 0.18 -66.50
C ARG A 129 -6.07 1.30 -65.46
N ILE A 130 -4.95 2.04 -65.44
CA ILE A 130 -4.76 3.27 -64.66
C ILE A 130 -5.04 4.48 -65.55
N MET A 131 -5.85 5.43 -65.07
CA MET A 131 -6.41 6.50 -65.92
C MET A 131 -5.45 7.64 -66.27
N GLN A 132 -4.49 7.96 -65.40
CA GLN A 132 -3.61 9.11 -65.59
C GLN A 132 -2.46 8.85 -66.57
N LYS A 133 -1.82 7.67 -66.49
CA LYS A 133 -0.68 7.29 -67.36
C LYS A 133 -1.07 6.32 -68.48
N GLY A 134 -2.15 5.56 -68.30
CA GLY A 134 -2.76 4.74 -69.33
C GLY A 134 -2.03 3.42 -69.68
N ASN A 135 -1.20 2.92 -68.77
CA ASN A 135 -0.65 1.58 -68.85
C ASN A 135 -1.72 0.54 -68.51
N ARG A 136 -1.63 -0.61 -69.17
CA ARG A 136 -2.44 -1.79 -68.89
C ARG A 136 -1.89 -2.45 -67.63
N VAL A 137 -2.72 -2.59 -66.58
CA VAL A 137 -2.33 -3.22 -65.31
C VAL A 137 -2.46 -4.73 -65.43
N ALA A 138 -3.61 -5.19 -65.93
CA ALA A 138 -3.88 -6.60 -66.10
C ALA A 138 -4.94 -6.86 -67.17
N ALA A 139 -4.89 -8.06 -67.72
CA ALA A 139 -5.78 -8.56 -68.75
C ALA A 139 -6.22 -9.97 -68.36
N PHE A 140 -7.53 -10.18 -68.27
CA PHE A 140 -8.07 -11.49 -67.92
C PHE A 140 -9.03 -11.98 -68.99
N THR A 141 -8.97 -13.27 -69.27
CA THR A 141 -10.02 -13.99 -70.00
C THR A 141 -11.19 -14.19 -69.05
N ALA A 142 -12.38 -13.82 -69.50
CA ALA A 142 -13.63 -13.88 -68.75
C ALA A 142 -14.69 -14.64 -69.55
N THR A 143 -15.78 -15.02 -68.89
CA THR A 143 -16.91 -15.65 -69.58
C THR A 143 -17.49 -14.68 -70.62
N LYS A 144 -18.01 -15.22 -71.72
CA LYS A 144 -18.74 -14.43 -72.71
C LYS A 144 -20.17 -14.21 -72.20
N ASN A 145 -20.77 -13.07 -72.54
CA ASN A 145 -22.16 -12.70 -72.20
C ASN A 145 -22.45 -12.55 -70.70
N GLY A 146 -21.46 -12.27 -69.85
CA GLY A 146 -21.66 -11.90 -68.45
C GLY A 146 -22.15 -10.45 -68.28
N LEU A 147 -22.34 -10.05 -67.02
CA LEU A 147 -22.75 -8.71 -66.62
C LEU A 147 -21.80 -8.14 -65.56
N LEU A 148 -21.20 -6.98 -65.85
CA LEU A 148 -20.40 -6.20 -64.93
C LEU A 148 -21.31 -5.25 -64.16
N LEU A 149 -21.53 -5.54 -62.88
CA LEU A 149 -22.26 -4.66 -61.97
C LEU A 149 -21.32 -3.63 -61.36
N TYR A 150 -21.67 -2.36 -61.53
CA TYR A 150 -20.95 -1.23 -60.96
C TYR A 150 -21.83 -0.51 -59.94
N ASN A 151 -21.39 -0.48 -58.67
CA ASN A 151 -22.11 0.18 -57.58
C ASN A 151 -21.31 1.38 -57.05
N THR A 152 -21.89 2.56 -57.14
CA THR A 152 -21.32 3.83 -56.68
C THR A 152 -21.92 4.35 -55.39
N CYS A 153 -22.99 3.71 -54.89
CA CYS A 153 -23.75 4.17 -53.74
C CYS A 153 -23.44 3.32 -52.51
N GLY A 154 -23.03 3.96 -51.43
CA GLY A 154 -22.99 3.35 -50.10
C GLY A 154 -24.39 3.14 -49.52
N LEU A 155 -24.49 2.79 -48.23
CA LEU A 155 -25.79 2.65 -47.56
C LEU A 155 -26.50 4.01 -47.50
N VAL A 156 -27.76 4.05 -47.94
CA VAL A 156 -28.65 5.24 -47.87
C VAL A 156 -29.77 4.95 -46.87
N GLY A 157 -30.03 5.85 -45.91
CA GLY A 157 -31.17 5.76 -44.98
C GLY A 157 -30.93 5.09 -43.62
N ALA A 158 -29.71 4.65 -43.28
CA ALA A 158 -29.42 4.00 -42.00
C ALA A 158 -29.04 5.01 -40.89
N MET A 159 -30.04 5.56 -40.18
CA MET A 159 -29.85 6.66 -39.21
C MET A 159 -29.48 6.26 -37.76
N LYS A 160 -29.32 4.98 -37.39
CA LYS A 160 -29.16 4.63 -35.95
C LYS A 160 -27.92 3.84 -35.51
N ASN A 161 -27.31 2.99 -36.35
CA ASN A 161 -26.18 2.15 -35.90
C ASN A 161 -24.91 2.24 -36.77
N TYR A 162 -24.85 3.17 -37.74
CA TYR A 162 -23.65 3.37 -38.54
C TYR A 162 -22.77 4.43 -37.88
N SER A 163 -21.60 4.01 -37.40
CA SER A 163 -20.62 4.92 -36.83
C SER A 163 -20.15 5.92 -37.91
N ASN A 164 -20.43 7.22 -37.72
CA ASN A 164 -19.98 8.35 -38.58
C ASN A 164 -18.44 8.44 -38.76
N LYS A 165 -17.72 7.51 -38.14
CA LYS A 165 -16.28 7.35 -38.14
C LYS A 165 -15.72 6.77 -39.45
N LYS A 166 -16.45 5.98 -40.23
CA LYS A 166 -15.94 5.30 -41.45
C LYS A 166 -16.50 5.91 -42.74
N ILE A 167 -15.72 5.92 -43.83
CA ILE A 167 -16.23 6.33 -45.15
C ILE A 167 -17.36 5.40 -45.61
N ASN A 168 -18.49 5.98 -46.06
CA ASN A 168 -19.61 5.27 -46.66
C ASN A 168 -19.32 4.81 -48.10
N LEU A 169 -18.44 3.81 -48.25
CA LEU A 169 -18.17 3.13 -49.52
C LEU A 169 -19.02 1.85 -49.63
N PRO A 170 -19.47 1.49 -50.85
CA PRO A 170 -20.13 0.21 -51.09
C PRO A 170 -19.15 -0.93 -50.78
N GLU A 171 -19.68 -1.99 -50.17
CA GLU A 171 -18.90 -3.18 -49.83
C GLU A 171 -18.38 -3.90 -51.09
N PHE A 172 -19.18 -3.88 -52.15
CA PHE A 172 -18.82 -4.38 -53.48
C PHE A 172 -18.90 -3.23 -54.49
N GLN A 173 -17.75 -2.61 -54.80
CA GLN A 173 -17.68 -1.52 -55.80
C GLN A 173 -17.92 -2.05 -57.22
N CYS A 174 -17.41 -3.24 -57.54
CA CYS A 174 -17.53 -3.87 -58.86
C CYS A 174 -17.54 -5.39 -58.74
N VAL A 175 -18.50 -6.05 -59.40
CA VAL A 175 -18.65 -7.51 -59.44
C VAL A 175 -18.99 -7.94 -60.86
N LEU A 176 -18.36 -9.02 -61.34
CA LEU A 176 -18.75 -9.67 -62.58
C LEU A 176 -19.71 -10.82 -62.26
N ILE A 177 -20.85 -10.86 -62.94
CA ILE A 177 -21.80 -11.96 -62.92
C ILE A 177 -21.61 -12.76 -64.22
N ASP A 178 -21.24 -14.02 -64.08
CA ASP A 178 -21.18 -14.95 -65.20
C ASP A 178 -22.59 -15.42 -65.61
N PRO A 179 -22.80 -15.94 -66.84
CA PRO A 179 -24.11 -16.42 -67.30
C PRO A 179 -24.71 -17.55 -66.45
N ASP A 180 -23.88 -18.26 -65.68
CA ASP A 180 -24.27 -19.31 -64.74
C ASP A 180 -24.70 -18.76 -63.36
N GLY A 181 -24.67 -17.44 -63.17
CA GLY A 181 -25.01 -16.78 -61.92
C GLY A 181 -23.85 -16.70 -60.91
N THR A 182 -22.64 -17.14 -61.26
CA THR A 182 -21.48 -17.02 -60.36
C THR A 182 -20.98 -15.57 -60.26
N LEU A 183 -20.69 -15.14 -59.02
CA LEU A 183 -20.22 -13.78 -58.72
C LEU A 183 -18.70 -13.77 -58.54
N LYS A 184 -18.00 -12.99 -59.38
CA LYS A 184 -16.55 -12.81 -59.31
C LYS A 184 -16.19 -11.40 -58.86
N ARG A 185 -15.43 -11.30 -57.78
CA ARG A 185 -14.90 -10.04 -57.23
C ARG A 185 -13.48 -9.77 -57.75
N PHE A 186 -13.18 -8.51 -58.03
CA PHE A 186 -11.82 -8.06 -58.34
C PHE A 186 -11.04 -7.76 -57.06
N ASN A 187 -9.89 -8.40 -56.87
CA ASN A 187 -8.91 -8.06 -55.84
C ASN A 187 -7.65 -7.49 -56.51
N ILE A 188 -7.42 -6.18 -56.37
CA ILE A 188 -6.31 -5.48 -57.01
C ILE A 188 -5.42 -4.91 -55.90
N PRO A 189 -4.20 -5.44 -55.69
CA PRO A 189 -3.27 -4.90 -54.71
C PRO A 189 -2.88 -3.44 -54.99
N PHE A 190 -2.75 -2.62 -53.92
CA PHE A 190 -2.44 -1.20 -54.03
C PHE A 190 -1.10 -0.91 -54.72
N PHE A 191 -0.10 -1.80 -54.57
CA PHE A 191 1.24 -1.61 -55.15
C PHE A 191 1.25 -1.53 -56.69
N TYR A 192 0.22 -2.03 -57.38
CA TYR A 192 0.09 -1.86 -58.83
C TYR A 192 -0.15 -0.40 -59.25
N ALA A 193 -0.49 0.48 -58.30
CA ALA A 193 -0.61 1.92 -58.52
C ALA A 193 0.70 2.70 -58.28
N LEU A 194 1.75 2.06 -57.72
CA LEU A 194 2.99 2.69 -57.28
C LEU A 194 4.17 2.38 -58.23
N GLU A 195 5.14 3.31 -58.31
CA GLU A 195 6.41 3.14 -59.03
C GLU A 195 7.58 3.29 -58.03
N GLY A 196 8.71 2.60 -58.26
CA GLY A 196 9.92 2.71 -57.44
C GLY A 196 9.86 2.02 -56.07
N GLU A 197 10.60 2.55 -55.08
CA GLU A 197 10.79 1.98 -53.73
C GLU A 197 9.49 1.74 -52.95
N TYR A 198 8.50 2.62 -53.10
CA TYR A 198 7.18 2.45 -52.48
C TYR A 198 6.43 1.20 -52.98
N SER A 199 6.72 0.74 -54.21
CA SER A 199 6.21 -0.52 -54.74
C SER A 199 6.84 -1.71 -54.00
N GLN A 200 8.12 -1.63 -53.67
CA GLN A 200 8.84 -2.73 -53.01
C GLN A 200 8.36 -2.94 -51.57
N ARG A 201 8.28 -1.87 -50.76
CA ARG A 201 7.72 -1.94 -49.39
C ARG A 201 6.28 -2.46 -49.39
N SER A 202 5.47 -2.03 -50.35
CA SER A 202 4.07 -2.48 -50.47
C SER A 202 3.93 -3.94 -50.94
N LYS A 203 4.87 -4.43 -51.76
CA LYS A 203 4.97 -5.86 -52.12
C LYS A 203 5.31 -6.70 -50.89
N ASP A 204 6.33 -6.31 -50.15
CA ASP A 204 6.75 -7.01 -48.93
C ASP A 204 5.65 -7.04 -47.85
N LEU A 205 4.86 -5.96 -47.72
CA LEU A 205 3.65 -5.95 -46.87
C LEU A 205 2.59 -6.97 -47.31
N HIS A 206 2.42 -7.16 -48.61
CA HIS A 206 1.54 -8.20 -49.15
C HIS A 206 2.11 -9.59 -48.88
N THR A 207 3.41 -9.81 -49.10
CA THR A 207 4.08 -11.07 -48.79
C THR A 207 3.96 -11.43 -47.31
N LEU A 208 4.12 -10.46 -46.39
CA LEU A 208 3.87 -10.67 -44.97
C LEU A 208 2.41 -11.05 -44.65
N ARG A 209 1.45 -10.52 -45.40
CA ARG A 209 0.03 -10.90 -45.26
C ARG A 209 -0.19 -12.34 -45.72
N ASP A 210 0.37 -12.71 -46.87
CA ASP A 210 0.29 -14.09 -47.39
C ASP A 210 0.95 -15.07 -46.42
N LEU A 211 2.09 -14.70 -45.83
CA LEU A 211 2.78 -15.47 -44.80
C LEU A 211 1.93 -15.59 -43.52
N ARG A 212 1.27 -14.51 -43.09
CA ARG A 212 0.33 -14.51 -41.95
C ARG A 212 -0.87 -15.43 -42.17
N ASP A 213 -1.43 -15.43 -43.37
CA ASP A 213 -2.58 -16.27 -43.73
C ASP A 213 -2.17 -17.73 -43.90
N TYR A 214 -0.96 -18.00 -44.38
CA TYR A 214 -0.35 -19.32 -44.41
C TYR A 214 -0.19 -19.90 -42.99
N LEU A 215 0.44 -19.14 -42.07
CA LEU A 215 0.60 -19.55 -40.67
C LEU A 215 -0.71 -19.79 -39.91
N LYS A 216 -1.83 -19.21 -40.36
CA LYS A 216 -3.16 -19.45 -39.76
C LYS A 216 -3.86 -20.70 -40.30
N LYS A 217 -3.56 -21.10 -41.53
CA LYS A 217 -4.25 -22.19 -42.23
C LYS A 217 -3.50 -23.51 -42.15
N THR A 218 -2.20 -23.47 -41.92
CA THR A 218 -1.30 -24.63 -41.97
C THR A 218 -0.75 -24.93 -40.58
N SER A 219 -0.81 -26.19 -40.13
CA SER A 219 -0.22 -26.67 -38.88
C SER A 219 1.29 -26.91 -39.03
N GLU A 220 2.07 -26.75 -37.95
CA GLU A 220 3.53 -26.94 -37.97
C GLU A 220 3.97 -28.35 -38.43
N ASP A 221 3.11 -29.36 -38.29
CA ASP A 221 3.38 -30.77 -38.63
C ASP A 221 3.23 -31.12 -40.13
N SER A 222 2.88 -30.17 -41.00
CA SER A 222 2.70 -30.48 -42.43
C SER A 222 4.04 -30.59 -43.18
N GLU A 223 4.20 -31.65 -43.99
CA GLU A 223 5.37 -31.82 -44.86
C GLU A 223 5.58 -30.60 -45.77
N GLY A 224 6.80 -30.06 -45.79
CA GLY A 224 7.15 -28.87 -46.58
C GLY A 224 6.86 -27.51 -45.91
N PHE A 225 6.30 -27.49 -44.70
CA PHE A 225 5.99 -26.25 -43.98
C PHE A 225 7.19 -25.31 -43.83
N VAL A 226 8.33 -25.88 -43.41
CA VAL A 226 9.58 -25.15 -43.15
C VAL A 226 10.15 -24.56 -44.44
N GLU A 227 10.19 -25.34 -45.52
CA GLU A 227 10.73 -24.91 -46.81
C GLU A 227 9.88 -23.78 -47.42
N GLU A 228 8.55 -23.89 -47.35
CA GLU A 228 7.65 -22.87 -47.87
C GLU A 228 7.71 -21.58 -47.01
N LEU A 229 7.87 -21.71 -45.70
CA LEU A 229 8.04 -20.57 -44.79
C LEU A 229 9.35 -19.83 -45.06
N ILE A 230 10.47 -20.54 -45.18
CA ILE A 230 11.77 -19.96 -45.53
C ILE A 230 11.68 -19.28 -46.91
N LYS A 231 11.06 -19.94 -47.90
CA LYS A 231 10.87 -19.37 -49.23
C LYS A 231 10.08 -18.07 -49.20
N LYS A 232 8.93 -18.02 -48.51
CA LYS A 232 8.12 -16.80 -48.39
C LYS A 232 8.81 -15.71 -47.57
N ALA A 233 9.58 -16.07 -46.55
CA ALA A 233 10.40 -15.12 -45.79
C ALA A 233 11.48 -14.50 -46.68
N SER A 234 12.14 -15.31 -47.54
CA SER A 234 13.19 -14.86 -48.46
C SER A 234 12.75 -13.84 -49.51
N GLU A 235 11.45 -13.80 -49.83
CA GLU A 235 10.88 -12.87 -50.79
C GLU A 235 10.86 -11.41 -50.27
N LEU A 236 11.01 -11.21 -48.95
CA LEU A 236 11.05 -9.91 -48.31
C LEU A 236 12.38 -9.18 -48.60
N LYS A 237 12.30 -7.98 -49.17
CA LYS A 237 13.50 -7.16 -49.47
C LYS A 237 13.76 -6.04 -48.47
N THR A 238 12.72 -5.47 -47.89
CA THR A 238 12.80 -4.33 -46.97
C THR A 238 13.24 -4.78 -45.58
N LEU A 239 14.30 -4.18 -45.03
CA LEU A 239 14.87 -4.60 -43.74
C LEU A 239 13.91 -4.42 -42.56
N ASP A 240 13.14 -3.33 -42.51
CA ASP A 240 12.10 -3.11 -41.49
C ASP A 240 11.08 -4.27 -41.44
N LEU A 241 10.75 -4.81 -42.61
CA LEU A 241 9.76 -5.88 -42.76
C LEU A 241 10.39 -7.25 -42.48
N LYS A 242 11.69 -7.44 -42.71
CA LYS A 242 12.45 -8.60 -42.22
C LYS A 242 12.50 -8.64 -40.69
N LYS A 243 12.80 -7.51 -40.04
CA LYS A 243 12.75 -7.35 -38.56
C LYS A 243 11.33 -7.67 -38.04
N HIS A 244 10.31 -7.07 -38.64
CA HIS A 244 8.91 -7.33 -38.28
C HIS A 244 8.50 -8.80 -38.49
N CYS A 245 9.04 -9.45 -39.53
CA CYS A 245 8.82 -10.88 -39.77
C CYS A 245 9.31 -11.72 -38.60
N LEU A 246 10.57 -11.56 -38.17
CA LEU A 246 11.13 -12.31 -37.04
C LEU A 246 10.34 -12.09 -35.74
N ASP A 247 9.98 -10.84 -35.45
CA ASP A 247 9.14 -10.50 -34.30
C ASP A 247 7.76 -11.17 -34.38
N MET A 248 7.14 -11.21 -35.56
CA MET A 248 5.86 -11.86 -35.76
C MET A 248 5.95 -13.38 -35.57
N LEU A 249 6.98 -14.02 -36.13
CA LEU A 249 7.19 -15.47 -36.05
C LEU A 249 7.30 -15.93 -34.58
N VAL A 250 8.07 -15.21 -33.76
CA VAL A 250 8.25 -15.55 -32.34
C VAL A 250 7.07 -15.08 -31.48
N ARG A 251 6.69 -13.80 -31.52
CA ARG A 251 5.73 -13.24 -30.56
C ARG A 251 4.29 -13.69 -30.79
N LYS A 252 3.91 -13.92 -32.06
CA LYS A 252 2.51 -14.20 -32.42
C LYS A 252 2.25 -15.67 -32.72
N TYR A 253 3.24 -16.37 -33.28
CA TYR A 253 3.07 -17.73 -33.79
C TYR A 253 3.88 -18.80 -33.04
N GLY A 254 4.86 -18.42 -32.19
CA GLY A 254 5.54 -19.36 -31.29
C GLY A 254 6.45 -20.38 -32.00
N ILE A 255 6.97 -20.01 -33.17
CA ILE A 255 7.74 -20.91 -34.05
C ILE A 255 9.07 -21.31 -33.39
N THR A 256 9.50 -22.55 -33.67
CA THR A 256 10.71 -23.14 -33.07
C THR A 256 12.01 -22.35 -33.38
N PRO A 257 12.99 -22.32 -32.45
CA PRO A 257 14.26 -21.62 -32.64
C PRO A 257 15.02 -22.03 -33.91
N LYS A 258 14.93 -23.31 -34.32
CA LYS A 258 15.58 -23.84 -35.53
C LYS A 258 15.09 -23.14 -36.80
N ILE A 259 13.77 -22.98 -36.95
CA ILE A 259 13.16 -22.36 -38.13
C ILE A 259 13.48 -20.85 -38.15
N VAL A 260 13.41 -20.20 -36.98
CA VAL A 260 13.72 -18.77 -36.86
C VAL A 260 15.17 -18.48 -37.27
N MET A 261 16.11 -19.35 -36.90
CA MET A 261 17.52 -19.20 -37.27
C MET A 261 17.78 -19.44 -38.75
N ALA A 262 17.07 -20.35 -39.40
CA ALA A 262 17.14 -20.52 -40.85
C ALA A 262 16.62 -19.30 -41.62
N CYS A 263 15.59 -18.62 -41.10
CA CYS A 263 15.15 -17.33 -41.67
C CYS A 263 16.17 -16.23 -41.41
N LEU A 264 16.79 -16.20 -40.22
CA LEU A 264 17.75 -15.17 -39.84
C LEU A 264 19.05 -15.26 -40.64
N SER A 265 19.55 -16.47 -40.93
CA SER A 265 20.75 -16.66 -41.78
C SER A 265 20.53 -16.11 -43.19
N GLN A 266 19.36 -16.37 -43.77
CA GLN A 266 18.99 -15.85 -45.08
C GLN A 266 18.80 -14.33 -45.08
N PHE A 267 18.29 -13.77 -43.99
CA PHE A 267 18.17 -12.32 -43.84
C PHE A 267 19.53 -11.64 -43.71
N TRP A 268 20.49 -12.28 -43.02
CA TRP A 268 21.85 -11.80 -42.84
C TRP A 268 22.63 -11.79 -44.16
N ASP A 269 22.56 -12.89 -44.93
CA ASP A 269 23.27 -13.01 -46.21
C ASP A 269 22.71 -12.07 -47.30
N GLY A 270 21.47 -11.62 -47.15
CA GLY A 270 20.82 -10.68 -48.06
C GLY A 270 21.07 -9.20 -47.77
N ILE A 271 22.02 -8.85 -46.89
CA ILE A 271 22.40 -7.45 -46.57
C ILE A 271 23.74 -7.15 -47.28
N GLU A 272 23.72 -6.28 -48.30
CA GLU A 272 24.92 -5.82 -48.99
C GLU A 272 25.74 -4.87 -48.09
N ASN A 273 27.08 -5.01 -48.08
CA ASN A 273 28.00 -4.30 -47.18
C ASN A 273 28.38 -2.87 -47.64
N GLU A 274 27.53 -2.16 -48.37
CA GLU A 274 27.83 -0.80 -48.85
C GLU A 274 27.16 0.30 -47.99
N GLU A 275 27.93 1.36 -47.72
CA GLU A 275 27.69 2.57 -46.92
C GLU A 275 26.35 2.64 -46.15
N LEU A 276 26.37 2.13 -44.92
CA LEU A 276 25.21 1.99 -44.04
C LEU A 276 24.72 3.34 -43.48
N SER A 277 23.46 3.69 -43.77
CA SER A 277 22.73 4.71 -42.99
C SER A 277 22.50 4.27 -41.53
N ASP A 278 22.36 5.20 -40.60
CA ASP A 278 22.18 4.92 -39.15
C ASP A 278 21.06 3.90 -38.85
N GLN A 279 19.98 3.92 -39.63
CA GLN A 279 18.85 2.99 -39.51
C GLN A 279 19.21 1.55 -39.89
N LEU A 280 20.12 1.36 -40.85
CA LEU A 280 20.57 0.03 -41.28
C LEU A 280 21.47 -0.62 -40.22
N ILE A 281 22.29 0.18 -39.52
CA ILE A 281 23.16 -0.28 -38.43
C ILE A 281 22.32 -0.77 -37.25
N GLU A 282 21.26 -0.04 -36.88
CA GLU A 282 20.35 -0.43 -35.81
C GLU A 282 19.66 -1.78 -36.08
N ILE A 283 19.18 -1.98 -37.32
CA ILE A 283 18.54 -3.24 -37.71
C ILE A 283 19.55 -4.39 -37.79
N LYS A 284 20.78 -4.13 -38.26
CA LYS A 284 21.83 -5.15 -38.31
C LYS A 284 22.27 -5.58 -36.90
N ASN A 285 22.38 -4.64 -35.96
CA ASN A 285 22.65 -4.93 -34.55
C ASN A 285 21.52 -5.74 -33.91
N TYR A 286 20.25 -5.42 -34.22
CA TYR A 286 19.11 -6.21 -33.78
C TYR A 286 19.19 -7.66 -34.25
N LEU A 287 19.51 -7.90 -35.54
CA LEU A 287 19.64 -9.25 -36.08
C LEU A 287 20.80 -10.03 -35.43
N ALA A 288 21.93 -9.36 -35.19
CA ALA A 288 23.08 -9.93 -34.51
C ALA A 288 22.75 -10.35 -33.06
N ASN A 289 22.18 -9.43 -32.27
CA ASN A 289 21.77 -9.70 -30.88
C ASN A 289 20.69 -10.79 -30.80
N PHE A 290 19.76 -10.82 -31.76
CA PHE A 290 18.72 -11.84 -31.84
C PHE A 290 19.33 -13.24 -32.10
N ALA A 291 20.34 -13.33 -32.97
CA ALA A 291 21.05 -14.58 -33.25
C ALA A 291 21.77 -15.10 -32.01
N LEU A 292 22.51 -14.23 -31.32
CA LEU A 292 23.28 -14.58 -30.12
C LEU A 292 22.40 -14.94 -28.91
N ALA A 293 21.29 -14.25 -28.70
CA ALA A 293 20.32 -14.62 -27.66
C ALA A 293 19.66 -15.98 -27.96
N THR A 294 19.40 -16.28 -29.23
CA THR A 294 18.84 -17.58 -29.65
C THR A 294 19.87 -18.71 -29.50
N LEU A 295 21.14 -18.42 -29.81
CA LEU A 295 22.28 -19.30 -29.59
C LEU A 295 22.41 -19.68 -28.11
N PHE A 296 22.35 -18.68 -27.22
CA PHE A 296 22.39 -18.89 -25.77
C PHE A 296 21.24 -19.79 -25.31
N PHE A 297 20.01 -19.51 -25.74
CA PHE A 297 18.85 -20.34 -25.37
C PHE A 297 19.00 -21.81 -25.77
N ARG A 298 19.55 -22.09 -26.96
CA ARG A 298 19.74 -23.47 -27.44
C ARG A 298 20.90 -24.18 -26.75
N HIS A 299 22.02 -23.50 -26.49
CA HIS A 299 23.11 -24.06 -25.69
C HIS A 299 22.63 -24.46 -24.29
N MET A 300 21.85 -23.58 -23.65
CA MET A 300 21.30 -23.80 -22.33
C MET A 300 20.35 -25.01 -22.28
N ASN A 301 19.60 -25.27 -23.36
CA ASN A 301 18.69 -26.41 -23.44
C ASN A 301 19.35 -27.71 -23.96
N GLY A 302 20.67 -27.71 -24.16
CA GLY A 302 21.41 -28.88 -24.67
C GLY A 302 21.08 -29.24 -26.13
N GLU A 303 20.58 -28.30 -26.93
CA GLU A 303 20.30 -28.54 -28.33
C GLU A 303 21.57 -28.51 -29.18
N ASN A 304 21.68 -29.37 -30.21
CA ASN A 304 22.76 -29.30 -31.20
C ASN A 304 22.76 -27.91 -31.87
N VAL A 305 23.92 -27.25 -31.98
CA VAL A 305 24.05 -25.88 -32.53
C VAL A 305 24.92 -25.81 -33.79
N ASP A 306 25.20 -26.96 -34.42
CA ASP A 306 26.05 -27.05 -35.60
C ASP A 306 25.45 -26.27 -36.78
N ASP A 307 24.13 -26.18 -36.83
CA ASP A 307 23.35 -25.43 -37.82
C ASP A 307 23.55 -23.90 -37.75
N MET A 308 24.14 -23.38 -36.67
CA MET A 308 24.35 -21.93 -36.50
C MET A 308 25.79 -21.46 -36.69
N ARG A 309 26.77 -22.38 -36.79
CA ARG A 309 28.20 -22.01 -36.76
C ARG A 309 28.54 -20.94 -37.79
N ASP A 310 28.12 -21.13 -39.04
CA ASP A 310 28.43 -20.20 -40.14
C ASP A 310 27.88 -18.78 -39.90
N LEU A 311 26.65 -18.68 -39.39
CA LEU A 311 26.02 -17.41 -39.07
C LEU A 311 26.67 -16.75 -37.86
N VAL A 312 26.97 -17.52 -36.82
CA VAL A 312 27.61 -17.03 -35.58
C VAL A 312 29.01 -16.51 -35.88
N THR A 313 29.80 -17.19 -36.72
CA THR A 313 31.10 -16.69 -37.18
C THR A 313 30.98 -15.36 -37.92
N LYS A 314 30.01 -15.22 -38.83
CA LYS A 314 29.74 -13.95 -39.55
C LYS A 314 29.31 -12.83 -38.59
N VAL A 315 28.49 -13.15 -37.58
CA VAL A 315 28.04 -12.19 -36.57
C VAL A 315 29.19 -11.75 -35.67
N HIS A 316 30.06 -12.66 -35.24
CA HIS A 316 31.24 -12.32 -34.45
C HIS A 316 32.22 -11.45 -35.21
N SER A 317 32.48 -11.73 -36.50
CA SER A 317 33.33 -10.87 -37.34
C SER A 317 32.76 -9.46 -37.52
N TYR A 318 31.44 -9.29 -37.38
CA TYR A 318 30.78 -7.98 -37.45
C TYR A 318 30.84 -7.23 -36.12
N ILE A 319 30.66 -7.91 -34.99
CA ILE A 319 30.68 -7.29 -33.64
C ILE A 319 32.12 -6.94 -33.21
N ASN A 320 33.09 -7.82 -33.49
CA ASN A 320 34.49 -7.65 -33.10
C ASN A 320 35.41 -7.71 -34.35
N PRO A 321 35.56 -6.61 -35.09
CA PRO A 321 36.40 -6.58 -36.30
C PRO A 321 37.92 -6.65 -36.04
N SER A 322 38.37 -6.70 -34.78
CA SER A 322 39.78 -6.58 -34.36
C SER A 322 40.38 -7.82 -33.69
N THR A 323 39.73 -8.99 -33.76
CA THR A 323 40.31 -10.25 -33.26
C THR A 323 40.77 -11.11 -34.45
N GLU A 324 42.08 -11.23 -34.63
CA GLU A 324 42.67 -12.23 -35.52
C GLU A 324 42.20 -13.65 -35.10
N GLU A 325 42.01 -14.51 -36.09
CA GLU A 325 41.41 -15.84 -36.00
C GLU A 325 41.92 -16.67 -34.80
N PRO A 326 41.04 -17.29 -33.99
CA PRO A 326 41.42 -18.49 -33.27
C PRO A 326 41.38 -19.65 -34.27
N GLU A 327 42.56 -20.14 -34.67
CA GLU A 327 42.68 -21.40 -35.41
C GLU A 327 41.88 -22.51 -34.70
N ILE A 328 40.94 -23.10 -35.42
CA ILE A 328 40.22 -24.30 -35.00
C ILE A 328 41.16 -25.49 -35.25
N PRO A 329 41.60 -26.27 -34.25
CA PRO A 329 42.25 -27.54 -34.53
C PRO A 329 41.18 -28.54 -34.97
N SER A 330 41.20 -28.91 -36.25
CA SER A 330 40.41 -30.03 -36.77
C SER A 330 40.85 -31.38 -36.17
N PRO A 331 39.96 -32.38 -36.08
CA PRO A 331 40.27 -33.67 -35.47
C PRO A 331 40.96 -34.60 -36.49
N LYS A 332 42.27 -34.80 -36.38
CA LYS A 332 42.97 -35.96 -36.99
C LYS A 332 44.12 -36.46 -36.11
N ASN A 333 43.93 -37.70 -35.66
CA ASN A 333 44.90 -38.73 -35.26
C ASN A 333 46.39 -38.34 -35.26
N SER A 334 46.97 -38.27 -34.07
CA SER A 334 48.30 -38.81 -33.80
C SER A 334 48.33 -39.31 -32.36
N GLU A 335 48.22 -40.63 -32.22
CA GLU A 335 48.89 -41.36 -31.15
C GLU A 335 50.37 -40.97 -31.13
N THR A 336 51.00 -41.11 -29.95
CA THR A 336 52.39 -40.76 -29.60
C THR A 336 52.62 -39.28 -29.26
N ASP A 337 52.35 -38.92 -28.00
CA ASP A 337 53.42 -38.53 -27.07
C ASP A 337 52.85 -38.39 -25.65
N LYS A 338 52.73 -39.56 -24.99
CA LYS A 338 52.75 -39.65 -23.54
C LYS A 338 54.22 -39.68 -23.12
N ALA A 339 54.76 -38.57 -22.63
CA ALA A 339 55.84 -38.59 -21.63
C ALA A 339 56.10 -37.17 -21.09
N GLN A 340 55.88 -37.04 -19.78
CA GLN A 340 56.54 -36.13 -18.85
C GLN A 340 56.09 -34.66 -18.81
N LEU A 341 55.02 -34.44 -18.05
CA LEU A 341 54.90 -33.40 -17.02
C LEU A 341 53.74 -33.83 -16.10
N ASP A 342 54.09 -34.63 -15.09
CA ASP A 342 53.25 -34.88 -13.92
C ASP A 342 53.28 -33.62 -13.05
N GLU A 343 52.17 -32.87 -13.04
CA GLU A 343 51.59 -32.21 -11.86
C GLU A 343 50.16 -31.82 -12.24
N SER A 344 49.18 -32.51 -11.65
CA SER A 344 47.76 -32.28 -11.84
C SER A 344 47.37 -30.85 -11.42
N PRO A 345 46.63 -30.07 -12.23
CA PRO A 345 45.98 -28.88 -11.69
C PRO A 345 44.93 -29.39 -10.70
N GLU A 346 45.14 -29.16 -9.40
CA GLU A 346 44.15 -29.47 -8.37
C GLU A 346 42.82 -28.84 -8.79
N THR A 347 41.79 -29.66 -9.01
CA THR A 347 40.43 -29.18 -9.23
C THR A 347 40.04 -28.31 -8.03
N PRO A 348 39.61 -27.05 -8.24
CA PRO A 348 39.26 -26.17 -7.13
C PRO A 348 38.15 -26.82 -6.29
N CYS A 349 38.36 -26.91 -4.98
CA CYS A 349 37.36 -27.43 -4.06
C CYS A 349 36.21 -26.43 -3.94
N PHE A 350 34.99 -26.84 -4.29
CA PHE A 350 33.79 -25.98 -4.32
C PHE A 350 32.94 -26.14 -3.05
N GLU A 351 33.59 -26.19 -1.89
CA GLU A 351 32.94 -26.35 -0.58
C GLU A 351 32.66 -25.00 0.09
N LEU A 352 31.61 -24.96 0.91
CA LEU A 352 31.34 -23.82 1.79
C LEU A 352 32.38 -23.78 2.92
N LEU A 353 32.75 -22.59 3.37
CA LEU A 353 33.67 -22.45 4.51
C LEU A 353 33.06 -23.04 5.79
N GLU A 354 33.86 -23.75 6.59
CA GLU A 354 33.39 -24.45 7.81
C GLU A 354 32.63 -23.53 8.78
N ASP A 355 33.16 -22.33 9.03
CA ASP A 355 32.52 -21.31 9.88
C ASP A 355 31.16 -20.86 9.31
N ASP A 356 31.09 -20.63 8.00
CA ASP A 356 29.87 -20.20 7.31
C ASP A 356 28.83 -21.35 7.29
N ASN A 357 29.28 -22.61 7.21
CA ASN A 357 28.42 -23.79 7.30
C ASN A 357 27.79 -23.93 8.70
N CYS A 358 28.56 -23.73 9.77
CA CYS A 358 28.04 -23.75 11.15
C CYS A 358 26.95 -22.70 11.37
N ILE A 359 27.16 -21.48 10.85
CA ILE A 359 26.17 -20.39 10.91
C ILE A 359 24.89 -20.78 10.16
N LEU A 360 25.05 -21.33 8.95
CA LEU A 360 23.93 -21.75 8.11
C LEU A 360 23.11 -22.88 8.76
N GLU A 361 23.76 -23.91 9.29
CA GLU A 361 23.09 -25.03 9.98
C GLU A 361 22.28 -24.54 11.20
N ARG A 362 22.86 -23.62 11.99
CA ARG A 362 22.18 -22.99 13.12
C ARG A 362 20.89 -22.29 12.68
N LEU A 363 20.97 -21.45 11.64
CA LEU A 363 19.81 -20.69 11.15
C LEU A 363 18.75 -21.56 10.49
N LEU A 364 19.14 -22.58 9.73
CA LEU A 364 18.21 -23.55 9.14
C LEU A 364 17.49 -24.36 10.22
N THR A 365 18.17 -24.70 11.32
CA THR A 365 17.55 -25.36 12.48
C THR A 365 16.53 -24.45 13.15
N LEU A 366 16.86 -23.18 13.38
CA LEU A 366 15.92 -22.18 13.92
C LEU A 366 14.69 -21.96 13.02
N ALA A 367 14.89 -21.91 11.70
CA ALA A 367 13.80 -21.78 10.73
C ALA A 367 12.86 -23.01 10.75
N LYS A 368 13.41 -24.22 10.95
CA LYS A 368 12.63 -25.45 11.12
C LYS A 368 11.82 -25.45 12.42
N GLU A 369 12.40 -25.01 13.53
CA GLU A 369 11.70 -24.91 14.84
C GLU A 369 10.48 -24.00 14.77
N ASN A 370 10.53 -22.91 14.00
CA ASN A 370 9.48 -21.91 13.91
C ASN A 370 8.36 -22.21 12.90
N ASN A 371 8.35 -23.39 12.26
CA ASN A 371 7.44 -23.70 11.14
C ASN A 371 7.41 -22.56 10.11
N TYR A 372 8.60 -22.08 9.70
CA TYR A 372 8.74 -20.98 8.77
C TYR A 372 7.88 -21.22 7.49
N LYS A 373 6.72 -20.56 7.41
CA LYS A 373 5.81 -20.64 6.27
C LYS A 373 6.16 -19.52 5.31
N GLU A 374 6.93 -19.86 4.29
CA GLU A 374 7.34 -18.94 3.23
C GLU A 374 6.15 -18.20 2.63
N GLN A 375 6.27 -16.87 2.55
CA GLN A 375 5.34 -16.02 1.85
C GLN A 375 5.75 -15.89 0.39
N HIS A 376 5.41 -16.90 -0.40
CA HIS A 376 5.30 -16.72 -1.85
C HIS A 376 3.99 -17.33 -2.35
N PRO A 377 3.13 -16.55 -3.04
CA PRO A 377 2.01 -17.09 -3.78
C PRO A 377 2.57 -17.95 -4.92
N ARG A 378 2.71 -19.26 -4.69
CA ARG A 378 3.10 -20.21 -5.74
C ARG A 378 1.92 -20.38 -6.69
N VAL A 379 1.97 -19.68 -7.81
CA VAL A 379 1.18 -20.06 -8.99
C VAL A 379 2.15 -20.69 -9.99
N THR A 380 2.28 -22.00 -9.95
CA THR A 380 3.00 -22.77 -10.96
C THR A 380 2.12 -22.88 -12.20
N PHE A 381 2.38 -22.06 -13.20
CA PHE A 381 1.80 -22.25 -14.53
C PHE A 381 2.60 -23.33 -15.27
N ALA A 382 1.90 -24.25 -15.94
CA ALA A 382 2.54 -25.26 -16.78
C ALA A 382 3.23 -24.57 -17.97
N ILE A 383 4.56 -24.64 -18.01
CA ILE A 383 5.37 -24.02 -19.07
C ILE A 383 5.35 -24.94 -20.30
N ASN A 384 4.75 -24.49 -21.39
CA ASN A 384 4.93 -25.11 -22.71
C ASN A 384 6.28 -24.63 -23.30
N ASN A 385 7.10 -25.52 -23.86
CA ASN A 385 8.42 -25.16 -24.40
C ASN A 385 8.38 -24.10 -25.53
N ALA A 386 7.28 -24.02 -26.29
CA ALA A 386 7.07 -22.99 -27.31
C ALA A 386 6.79 -21.59 -26.74
N SER A 387 6.20 -21.49 -25.53
CA SER A 387 6.06 -20.21 -24.82
C SER A 387 7.36 -19.78 -24.14
N ALA A 388 8.22 -20.73 -23.75
CA ALA A 388 9.49 -20.44 -23.06
C ALA A 388 10.49 -19.65 -23.93
N TYR A 389 10.64 -19.99 -25.21
CA TYR A 389 11.54 -19.25 -26.12
C TYR A 389 11.06 -17.81 -26.39
N LYS A 390 9.74 -17.65 -26.58
CA LYS A 390 9.11 -16.34 -26.76
C LYS A 390 9.27 -15.46 -25.52
N GLU A 391 9.03 -16.02 -24.33
CA GLU A 391 9.20 -15.31 -23.06
C GLU A 391 10.66 -14.96 -22.83
N PHE A 392 11.59 -15.88 -23.10
CA PHE A 392 13.04 -15.67 -23.00
C PHE A 392 13.51 -14.46 -23.82
N LEU A 393 13.23 -14.42 -25.12
CA LEU A 393 13.66 -13.31 -25.98
C LEU A 393 12.99 -11.97 -25.63
N SER A 394 11.81 -11.99 -25.00
CA SER A 394 11.09 -10.76 -24.65
C SER A 394 11.81 -9.95 -23.58
N CYS A 395 12.63 -10.61 -22.74
CA CYS A 395 13.31 -10.02 -21.60
C CYS A 395 14.62 -9.27 -21.95
N PHE A 396 15.21 -9.50 -23.12
CA PHE A 396 16.50 -8.90 -23.52
C PHE A 396 16.34 -7.69 -24.45
N SER A 397 17.17 -6.66 -24.27
CA SER A 397 17.23 -5.50 -25.16
C SER A 397 18.04 -5.84 -26.41
N LEU A 398 17.35 -6.12 -27.52
CA LEU A 398 18.01 -6.48 -28.79
C LEU A 398 18.37 -5.25 -29.64
N ASP A 399 17.76 -4.10 -29.37
CA ASP A 399 17.95 -2.84 -30.12
C ASP A 399 19.15 -2.00 -29.62
N SER A 400 19.82 -2.40 -28.54
CA SER A 400 20.88 -1.60 -27.90
C SER A 400 22.20 -1.65 -28.71
N LYS A 401 22.92 -0.52 -28.71
CA LYS A 401 24.29 -0.39 -29.25
C LYS A 401 25.37 -0.88 -28.29
N ASP A 402 24.97 -1.45 -27.15
CA ASP A 402 25.88 -1.91 -26.09
C ASP A 402 26.75 -3.07 -26.58
N THR A 403 27.96 -3.17 -26.02
CA THR A 403 28.93 -4.21 -26.35
C THR A 403 28.48 -5.61 -25.94
N CYS A 404 27.52 -5.74 -25.01
CA CYS A 404 26.95 -7.00 -24.54
C CYS A 404 25.41 -6.92 -24.45
N ILE A 405 24.74 -8.06 -24.54
CA ILE A 405 23.27 -8.18 -24.45
C ILE A 405 22.84 -8.07 -22.97
N ARG A 406 21.89 -7.18 -22.69
CA ARG A 406 21.37 -6.88 -21.35
C ARG A 406 19.86 -7.09 -21.22
N LEU A 407 19.35 -7.16 -19.99
CA LEU A 407 17.92 -7.24 -19.71
C LEU A 407 17.25 -5.87 -19.92
N LYS A 408 15.99 -5.85 -20.39
CA LYS A 408 15.21 -4.61 -20.51
C LYS A 408 14.83 -4.08 -19.14
N SER A 409 14.95 -2.76 -18.96
CA SER A 409 14.59 -2.04 -17.72
C SER A 409 13.10 -2.12 -17.35
N GLU A 410 12.20 -2.34 -18.32
CA GLU A 410 10.74 -2.38 -18.12
C GLU A 410 10.18 -3.80 -17.90
N THR A 411 11.02 -4.80 -17.62
CA THR A 411 10.55 -6.17 -17.36
C THR A 411 9.86 -6.29 -16.00
N THR A 412 8.68 -6.91 -15.97
CA THR A 412 7.94 -7.18 -14.72
C THR A 412 8.66 -8.24 -13.88
N THR A 413 8.58 -8.16 -12.55
CA THR A 413 9.20 -9.12 -11.60
C THR A 413 8.84 -10.57 -11.90
N ASP A 414 7.60 -10.84 -12.31
CA ASP A 414 7.12 -12.19 -12.61
C ASP A 414 7.75 -12.79 -13.87
N GLN A 415 8.01 -11.95 -14.89
CA GLN A 415 8.72 -12.36 -16.11
C GLN A 415 10.18 -12.68 -15.81
N ILE A 416 10.84 -11.87 -14.98
CA ILE A 416 12.21 -12.11 -14.54
C ILE A 416 12.29 -13.40 -13.71
N ASN A 417 11.32 -13.65 -12.83
CA ASN A 417 11.27 -14.89 -12.03
C ASN A 417 11.09 -16.14 -12.90
N THR A 418 10.25 -16.06 -13.94
CA THR A 418 10.05 -17.16 -14.89
C THR A 418 11.31 -17.42 -15.70
N LEU A 419 11.96 -16.37 -16.20
CA LEU A 419 13.24 -16.42 -16.91
C LEU A 419 14.36 -16.99 -16.02
N ALA A 420 14.45 -16.54 -14.77
CA ALA A 420 15.41 -17.02 -13.79
C ALA A 420 15.22 -18.53 -13.56
N SER A 421 13.98 -19.00 -13.41
CA SER A 421 13.69 -20.41 -13.23
C SER A 421 14.03 -21.27 -14.44
N SER A 422 13.70 -20.82 -15.66
CA SER A 422 14.04 -21.56 -16.88
C SER A 422 15.55 -21.62 -17.08
N THR A 423 16.24 -20.49 -16.94
CA THR A 423 17.68 -20.36 -17.15
C THR A 423 18.45 -21.19 -16.12
N PHE A 424 18.07 -21.12 -14.85
CA PHE A 424 18.72 -21.87 -13.77
C PHE A 424 18.49 -23.39 -13.88
N LYS A 425 17.26 -23.83 -14.19
CA LYS A 425 16.97 -25.26 -14.44
C LYS A 425 17.82 -25.81 -15.58
N SER A 426 18.06 -25.00 -16.60
CA SER A 426 18.90 -25.36 -17.73
C SER A 426 20.39 -25.41 -17.34
N ILE A 427 20.92 -24.43 -16.58
CA ILE A 427 22.32 -24.44 -16.07
C ILE A 427 22.61 -25.66 -15.20
N PHE A 428 21.72 -25.98 -14.24
CA PHE A 428 21.95 -27.07 -13.29
C PHE A 428 21.78 -28.48 -13.90
N LYS A 429 21.26 -28.57 -15.14
CA LYS A 429 21.19 -29.79 -15.94
C LYS A 429 22.39 -30.00 -16.84
N LEU A 430 23.32 -29.05 -16.93
CA LEU A 430 24.53 -29.22 -17.73
C LEU A 430 25.40 -30.32 -17.11
N ASP A 431 25.78 -31.31 -17.92
CA ASP A 431 26.67 -32.39 -17.50
C ASP A 431 28.09 -31.87 -17.19
N ASP A 432 28.47 -30.74 -17.80
CA ASP A 432 29.74 -30.05 -17.59
C ASP A 432 29.55 -28.52 -17.48
N VAL A 433 29.73 -27.99 -16.27
CA VAL A 433 29.58 -26.56 -15.95
C VAL A 433 30.76 -25.72 -16.49
N THR A 434 31.89 -26.34 -16.85
CA THR A 434 33.06 -25.63 -17.41
C THR A 434 32.74 -24.96 -18.75
N LEU A 435 31.81 -25.53 -19.53
CA LEU A 435 31.38 -25.00 -20.82
C LEU A 435 30.58 -23.69 -20.70
N LEU A 436 30.12 -23.34 -19.49
CA LEU A 436 29.32 -22.14 -19.25
C LEU A 436 30.10 -20.85 -19.57
N SER A 437 31.40 -20.80 -19.23
CA SER A 437 32.23 -19.64 -19.56
C SER A 437 32.36 -19.44 -21.06
N ASP A 438 32.48 -20.54 -21.79
CA ASP A 438 32.60 -20.53 -23.25
C ASP A 438 31.28 -20.16 -23.91
N PHE A 439 30.14 -20.63 -23.39
CA PHE A 439 28.82 -20.27 -23.90
C PHE A 439 28.52 -18.80 -23.69
N VAL A 440 28.81 -18.24 -22.52
CA VAL A 440 28.56 -16.82 -22.23
C VAL A 440 29.47 -15.92 -23.09
N LYS A 441 30.76 -16.25 -23.25
CA LYS A 441 31.68 -15.54 -24.14
C LYS A 441 31.23 -15.60 -25.61
N LYS A 442 30.85 -16.78 -26.11
CA LYS A 442 30.34 -16.97 -27.48
C LYS A 442 28.99 -16.29 -27.71
N CYS A 443 28.15 -16.13 -26.69
CA CYS A 443 26.84 -15.49 -26.85
C CYS A 443 26.85 -13.98 -26.57
N ASN A 444 27.99 -13.41 -26.14
CA ASN A 444 28.12 -11.99 -25.81
C ASN A 444 27.05 -11.47 -24.81
N MET A 445 26.67 -12.32 -23.85
CA MET A 445 25.73 -11.99 -22.79
C MET A 445 26.48 -11.33 -21.64
N ASP A 446 25.92 -10.27 -21.04
CA ASP A 446 26.53 -9.63 -19.87
C ASP A 446 26.48 -10.60 -18.67
N PRO A 447 27.63 -11.06 -18.11
CA PRO A 447 27.63 -12.02 -17.02
C PRO A 447 26.97 -11.47 -15.75
N LYS A 448 26.94 -10.15 -15.55
CA LYS A 448 26.23 -9.51 -14.42
C LYS A 448 24.73 -9.82 -14.44
N GLU A 449 24.11 -9.84 -15.63
CA GLU A 449 22.68 -10.14 -15.77
C GLU A 449 22.39 -11.62 -15.49
N ILE A 450 23.30 -12.52 -15.85
CA ILE A 450 23.17 -13.95 -15.54
C ILE A 450 23.28 -14.19 -14.04
N VAL A 451 24.24 -13.54 -13.37
CA VAL A 451 24.37 -13.59 -11.90
C VAL A 451 23.10 -13.04 -11.24
N LYS A 452 22.55 -11.93 -11.74
CA LYS A 452 21.28 -11.37 -11.23
C LYS A 452 20.11 -12.36 -11.38
N LEU A 453 19.99 -13.06 -12.51
CA LEU A 453 18.98 -14.10 -12.70
C LEU A 453 19.18 -15.28 -11.75
N LEU A 454 20.43 -15.67 -11.50
CA LEU A 454 20.77 -16.74 -10.55
C LEU A 454 20.40 -16.35 -9.12
N ILE A 455 20.73 -15.12 -8.68
CA ILE A 455 20.28 -14.56 -7.39
C ILE A 455 18.76 -14.61 -7.31
N MET A 456 18.06 -14.13 -8.34
CA MET A 456 16.60 -14.10 -8.37
C MET A 456 15.98 -15.51 -8.28
N GLN A 457 16.59 -16.51 -8.90
CA GLN A 457 16.10 -17.88 -8.76
C GLN A 457 16.27 -18.41 -7.35
N VAL A 458 17.44 -18.23 -6.73
CA VAL A 458 17.66 -18.64 -5.34
C VAL A 458 16.64 -17.95 -4.43
N MET A 459 16.32 -16.68 -4.68
CA MET A 459 15.26 -15.94 -3.98
C MET A 459 13.86 -16.49 -4.17
N ASN A 460 13.60 -17.33 -5.18
CA ASN A 460 12.28 -17.93 -5.43
C ASN A 460 12.18 -19.41 -5.04
N MET A 461 13.29 -20.05 -4.68
CA MET A 461 13.34 -21.45 -4.26
C MET A 461 12.91 -21.63 -2.81
N PRO A 462 12.17 -22.69 -2.44
CA PRO A 462 11.98 -22.99 -1.03
C PRO A 462 13.29 -23.31 -0.32
N LEU A 463 13.36 -22.93 0.94
CA LEU A 463 14.43 -23.26 1.87
C LEU A 463 14.61 -24.77 2.03
N GLN A 464 13.56 -25.56 1.84
CA GLN A 464 13.63 -27.03 1.87
C GLN A 464 14.41 -27.62 0.68
N ASP A 465 14.45 -26.90 -0.45
CA ASP A 465 15.14 -27.35 -1.66
C ASP A 465 16.60 -26.85 -1.70
N ILE A 466 17.01 -26.00 -0.75
CA ILE A 466 18.38 -25.48 -0.64
C ILE A 466 19.19 -26.42 0.26
N ASN A 467 19.84 -27.41 -0.37
CA ASN A 467 20.77 -28.33 0.28
C ASN A 467 22.23 -27.92 0.04
N LEU A 468 23.16 -28.49 0.81
CA LEU A 468 24.61 -28.26 0.63
C LEU A 468 25.07 -28.54 -0.80
N GLU A 469 24.61 -29.64 -1.41
CA GLU A 469 24.91 -29.97 -2.82
C GLU A 469 24.48 -28.87 -3.82
N LEU A 470 23.38 -28.16 -3.54
CA LEU A 470 22.94 -27.06 -4.37
C LEU A 470 23.85 -25.84 -4.18
N ILE A 471 24.29 -25.58 -2.96
CA ILE A 471 25.20 -24.48 -2.63
C ILE A 471 26.57 -24.71 -3.29
N GLU A 472 27.10 -25.93 -3.25
CA GLU A 472 28.34 -26.30 -3.92
C GLU A 472 28.24 -26.12 -5.44
N LYS A 473 27.14 -26.57 -6.05
CA LYS A 473 26.85 -26.30 -7.47
C LYS A 473 26.69 -24.81 -7.77
N LEU A 474 26.10 -24.03 -6.85
CA LEU A 474 25.97 -22.59 -6.98
C LEU A 474 27.35 -21.91 -6.98
N ILE A 475 28.26 -22.33 -6.07
CA ILE A 475 29.64 -21.86 -6.01
C ILE A 475 30.36 -22.21 -7.32
N GLN A 476 30.19 -23.43 -7.83
CA GLN A 476 30.78 -23.85 -9.11
C GLN A 476 30.30 -22.99 -10.28
N VAL A 477 28.98 -22.75 -10.39
CA VAL A 477 28.39 -21.91 -11.45
C VAL A 477 28.87 -20.47 -11.34
N LEU A 478 28.86 -19.90 -10.13
CA LEU A 478 29.36 -18.54 -9.88
C LEU A 478 30.85 -18.43 -10.24
N TYR A 479 31.67 -19.41 -9.87
CA TYR A 479 33.09 -19.44 -10.21
C TYR A 479 33.34 -19.33 -11.71
N TYR A 480 32.70 -20.17 -12.54
CA TYR A 480 32.90 -20.12 -13.99
C TYR A 480 32.32 -18.86 -14.65
N LEU A 481 31.24 -18.29 -14.11
CA LEU A 481 30.69 -17.01 -14.59
C LEU A 481 31.60 -15.82 -14.25
N CYS A 482 32.13 -15.79 -13.03
CA CYS A 482 33.04 -14.72 -12.59
C CYS A 482 34.40 -14.80 -13.28
N ASN A 483 34.87 -16.00 -13.65
CA ASN A 483 36.14 -16.19 -14.35
C ASN A 483 36.18 -15.59 -15.78
N ILE A 484 35.04 -15.10 -16.29
CA ILE A 484 34.94 -14.42 -17.59
C ILE A 484 35.37 -12.96 -17.48
N ILE A 485 35.22 -12.34 -16.30
CA ILE A 485 35.37 -10.91 -16.09
C ILE A 485 36.67 -10.61 -15.36
N GLU A 486 37.55 -9.83 -15.99
CA GLU A 486 38.83 -9.40 -15.39
C GLU A 486 38.62 -8.60 -14.10
N GLU A 487 37.57 -7.76 -14.01
CA GLU A 487 37.20 -7.00 -12.80
C GLU A 487 36.81 -7.88 -11.58
N ALA A 488 36.44 -9.15 -11.81
CA ALA A 488 36.08 -10.11 -10.77
C ALA A 488 37.28 -10.98 -10.34
N THR A 489 38.23 -11.23 -11.25
CA THR A 489 39.42 -12.09 -11.03
C THR A 489 40.68 -11.32 -10.65
N GLN A 490 40.92 -10.14 -11.23
CA GLN A 490 42.06 -9.28 -10.95
C GLN A 490 41.65 -8.14 -10.01
N ILE A 491 41.64 -8.42 -8.71
CA ILE A 491 41.46 -7.40 -7.68
C ILE A 491 42.84 -6.86 -7.33
N ALA A 492 43.04 -5.54 -7.42
CA ALA A 492 44.26 -4.92 -6.92
C ALA A 492 44.42 -5.24 -5.42
N TYR A 493 45.65 -5.58 -5.00
CA TYR A 493 45.91 -6.04 -3.64
C TYR A 493 45.32 -5.09 -2.59
N ASN A 494 44.49 -5.65 -1.70
CA ASN A 494 43.85 -4.93 -0.61
C ASN A 494 42.95 -3.74 -1.04
N GLU A 495 42.39 -3.81 -2.25
CA GLU A 495 41.31 -2.95 -2.73
C GLU A 495 39.99 -3.73 -2.83
N THR A 496 38.89 -3.02 -3.13
CA THR A 496 37.56 -3.63 -3.20
C THR A 496 37.02 -3.54 -4.61
N SER A 497 36.61 -4.67 -5.17
CA SER A 497 36.18 -4.73 -6.57
C SER A 497 34.83 -4.00 -6.76
N PRO A 498 34.68 -3.16 -7.80
CA PRO A 498 33.40 -2.57 -8.16
C PRO A 498 32.39 -3.66 -8.57
N TRP A 499 32.85 -4.75 -9.19
CA TRP A 499 32.00 -5.86 -9.60
C TRP A 499 31.35 -6.56 -8.40
N TRP A 500 32.15 -6.91 -7.39
CA TRP A 500 31.62 -7.50 -6.16
C TRP A 500 30.78 -6.51 -5.34
N GLN A 501 31.06 -5.21 -5.42
CA GLN A 501 30.24 -4.17 -4.80
C GLN A 501 28.83 -4.13 -5.41
N ASP A 502 28.70 -4.18 -6.74
CA ASP A 502 27.40 -4.25 -7.42
C ASP A 502 26.59 -5.48 -6.94
N VAL A 503 27.25 -6.64 -6.79
CA VAL A 503 26.61 -7.86 -6.28
C VAL A 503 26.14 -7.68 -4.83
N ARG A 504 26.96 -7.08 -3.96
CA ARG A 504 26.55 -6.75 -2.58
C ARG A 504 25.33 -5.84 -2.55
N ASP A 505 25.31 -4.80 -3.37
CA ASP A 505 24.20 -3.83 -3.43
C ASP A 505 22.90 -4.49 -3.87
N ILE A 506 22.97 -5.46 -4.81
CA ILE A 506 21.83 -6.30 -5.19
C ILE A 506 21.33 -7.11 -3.98
N LEU A 507 22.23 -7.78 -3.24
CA LEU A 507 21.87 -8.66 -2.11
C LEU A 507 21.24 -7.89 -0.94
N VAL A 508 21.64 -6.64 -0.72
CA VAL A 508 21.11 -5.75 0.34
C VAL A 508 19.63 -5.41 0.09
N ASP A 509 19.19 -5.35 -1.17
CA ASP A 509 17.81 -5.02 -1.56
C ASP A 509 16.89 -6.25 -1.67
N MET A 510 17.45 -7.46 -1.66
CA MET A 510 16.66 -8.68 -1.84
C MET A 510 15.74 -8.98 -0.66
N PRO A 511 14.51 -9.49 -0.90
CA PRO A 511 13.44 -9.56 0.09
C PRO A 511 13.64 -10.62 1.19
N CYS A 512 14.51 -11.60 0.98
CA CYS A 512 14.72 -12.71 1.92
C CYS A 512 16.17 -12.70 2.44
N PRO A 513 16.42 -12.17 3.66
CA PRO A 513 17.77 -12.02 4.23
C PRO A 513 18.55 -13.33 4.30
N LEU A 514 17.88 -14.43 4.67
CA LEU A 514 18.52 -15.75 4.81
C LEU A 514 19.05 -16.27 3.45
N ARG A 515 18.30 -16.05 2.37
CA ARG A 515 18.71 -16.44 1.01
C ARG A 515 19.80 -15.50 0.49
N SER A 516 19.71 -14.21 0.81
CA SER A 516 20.79 -13.25 0.51
C SER A 516 22.10 -13.65 1.18
N MET A 517 22.02 -14.14 2.42
CA MET A 517 23.16 -14.62 3.18
C MET A 517 23.79 -15.86 2.53
N ILE A 518 22.98 -16.84 2.12
CA ILE A 518 23.47 -18.05 1.41
C ILE A 518 24.22 -17.66 0.13
N VAL A 519 23.65 -16.75 -0.66
CA VAL A 519 24.31 -16.27 -1.88
C VAL A 519 25.59 -15.49 -1.54
N ALA A 520 25.57 -14.63 -0.50
CA ALA A 520 26.76 -13.90 -0.06
C ALA A 520 27.88 -14.83 0.38
N MET A 521 27.57 -15.92 1.09
CA MET A 521 28.54 -16.95 1.48
C MET A 521 29.12 -17.67 0.25
N ALA A 522 28.29 -18.00 -0.74
CA ALA A 522 28.75 -18.59 -2.00
C ALA A 522 29.66 -17.62 -2.79
N CYS A 523 29.31 -16.33 -2.86
CA CYS A 523 30.14 -15.29 -3.47
C CYS A 523 31.48 -15.12 -2.74
N LYS A 524 31.48 -15.14 -1.40
CA LYS A 524 32.69 -15.09 -0.57
C LYS A 524 33.60 -16.30 -0.82
N ALA A 525 33.04 -17.51 -0.94
CA ALA A 525 33.81 -18.71 -1.28
C ALA A 525 34.49 -18.58 -2.65
N VAL A 526 33.76 -18.11 -3.68
CA VAL A 526 34.33 -17.84 -5.02
C VAL A 526 35.41 -16.77 -4.99
N SER A 527 35.18 -15.66 -4.29
CA SER A 527 36.18 -14.59 -4.12
C SER A 527 37.46 -15.13 -3.48
N ARG A 528 37.35 -15.99 -2.45
CA ARG A 528 38.49 -16.63 -1.79
C ARG A 528 39.25 -17.57 -2.73
N ILE A 529 38.56 -18.33 -3.58
CA ILE A 529 39.21 -19.18 -4.58
C ILE A 529 40.05 -18.33 -5.55
N PHE A 530 39.56 -17.16 -5.97
CA PHE A 530 40.35 -16.25 -6.81
C PHE A 530 41.53 -15.62 -6.06
N GLU A 531 41.36 -15.24 -4.79
CA GLU A 531 42.45 -14.72 -3.97
C GLU A 531 43.58 -15.73 -3.79
N ILE A 532 43.27 -17.00 -3.53
CA ILE A 532 44.27 -18.09 -3.41
C ILE A 532 45.04 -18.24 -4.72
N LYS A 533 44.34 -18.26 -5.87
CA LYS A 533 44.97 -18.34 -7.19
C LYS A 533 45.87 -17.13 -7.48
N CYS A 534 45.54 -15.95 -6.99
CA CYS A 534 46.40 -14.77 -7.12
C CYS A 534 47.62 -14.82 -6.19
N GLN A 535 47.48 -15.35 -4.97
CA GLN A 535 48.58 -15.56 -4.02
C GLN A 535 49.63 -16.55 -4.55
N GLU A 536 49.20 -17.60 -5.26
CA GLU A 536 50.12 -18.54 -5.93
C GLU A 536 50.96 -17.90 -7.04
N ILE A 537 50.53 -16.74 -7.57
CA ILE A 537 51.21 -16.03 -8.67
C ILE A 537 52.22 -14.99 -8.13
N ASP A 538 52.00 -14.46 -6.93
CA ASP A 538 52.85 -13.42 -6.33
C ASP A 538 53.11 -13.68 -4.84
N ASP A 539 54.27 -14.30 -4.55
CA ASP A 539 54.77 -14.65 -3.22
C ASP A 539 54.92 -13.45 -2.26
N THR A 540 54.75 -12.20 -2.74
CA THR A 540 54.82 -11.00 -1.89
C THR A 540 53.51 -10.69 -1.15
N LEU A 541 52.42 -11.39 -1.47
CA LEU A 541 51.09 -11.22 -0.88
C LEU A 541 50.95 -12.05 0.42
N TRP A 542 51.20 -11.43 1.59
CA TRP A 542 51.29 -12.12 2.89
C TRP A 542 50.09 -11.89 3.84
N GLU A 543 49.16 -10.97 3.50
CA GLU A 543 48.00 -10.67 4.37
C GLU A 543 47.00 -11.83 4.45
N SER A 544 46.61 -12.21 5.67
CA SER A 544 45.64 -13.29 5.92
C SER A 544 44.17 -12.88 5.76
N VAL A 545 43.87 -11.57 5.73
CA VAL A 545 42.51 -11.02 5.57
C VAL A 545 42.55 -9.80 4.66
N THR A 546 42.00 -9.92 3.45
CA THR A 546 41.86 -8.81 2.50
C THR A 546 40.69 -7.90 2.87
N LYS A 547 40.71 -6.63 2.43
CA LYS A 547 39.55 -5.72 2.54
C LYS A 547 38.28 -6.28 1.90
N GLU A 548 38.40 -7.05 0.81
CA GLU A 548 37.26 -7.66 0.13
C GLU A 548 36.63 -8.78 0.97
N ASN A 549 37.44 -9.67 1.55
CA ASN A 549 36.99 -10.69 2.49
C ASN A 549 36.33 -10.08 3.73
N ALA A 550 36.91 -8.99 4.28
CA ALA A 550 36.33 -8.27 5.41
C ALA A 550 34.95 -7.67 5.06
N LYS A 551 34.77 -7.09 3.87
CA LYS A 551 33.47 -6.58 3.40
C LYS A 551 32.41 -7.68 3.28
N TRP A 552 32.78 -8.85 2.76
CA TRP A 552 31.88 -10.00 2.71
C TRP A 552 31.52 -10.50 4.11
N GLY A 553 32.48 -10.63 5.01
CA GLY A 553 32.25 -11.02 6.40
C GLY A 553 31.31 -10.06 7.14
N ILE A 554 31.51 -8.74 6.98
CA ILE A 554 30.62 -7.72 7.57
C ILE A 554 29.20 -7.83 7.00
N LEU A 555 29.05 -8.03 5.69
CA LEU A 555 27.73 -8.19 5.06
C LEU A 555 27.04 -9.47 5.55
N ILE A 556 27.74 -10.59 5.62
CA ILE A 556 27.20 -11.87 6.10
C ILE A 556 26.74 -11.74 7.55
N GLY A 557 27.54 -11.15 8.45
CA GLY A 557 27.13 -10.91 9.84
C GLY A 557 25.87 -10.05 9.94
N LYS A 558 25.78 -8.97 9.15
CA LYS A 558 24.58 -8.12 9.09
C LYS A 558 23.35 -8.86 8.53
N LEU A 559 23.54 -9.74 7.55
CA LEU A 559 22.46 -10.56 7.00
C LEU A 559 22.05 -11.68 7.96
N GLU A 560 22.97 -12.24 8.75
CA GLU A 560 22.70 -13.18 9.82
C GLU A 560 21.79 -12.56 10.88
N ASP A 561 22.16 -11.38 11.41
CA ASP A 561 21.38 -10.62 12.40
C ASP A 561 19.92 -10.43 11.95
N ILE A 562 19.75 -10.00 10.70
CA ILE A 562 18.44 -9.72 10.11
C ILE A 562 17.69 -11.00 9.74
N SER A 563 18.41 -12.08 9.42
CA SER A 563 17.80 -13.39 9.19
C SER A 563 17.20 -13.93 10.49
N ILE A 564 17.90 -13.82 11.62
CA ILE A 564 17.38 -14.18 12.95
C ILE A 564 16.13 -13.37 13.24
N LEU A 565 16.19 -12.04 13.07
CA LEU A 565 15.05 -11.15 13.25
C LEU A 565 13.85 -11.57 12.37
N SER A 566 14.08 -11.83 11.08
CA SER A 566 13.04 -12.23 10.14
C SER A 566 12.43 -13.59 10.49
N ILE A 567 13.22 -14.57 10.90
CA ILE A 567 12.73 -15.90 11.30
C ILE A 567 11.85 -15.79 12.54
N ILE A 568 12.25 -14.97 13.52
CA ILE A 568 11.53 -14.81 14.79
C ILE A 568 10.22 -14.04 14.61
N LEU A 569 10.23 -12.94 13.85
CA LEU A 569 9.04 -12.12 13.63
C LEU A 569 7.92 -12.84 12.85
N MET A 570 8.25 -13.96 12.19
CA MET A 570 7.26 -14.83 11.53
C MET A 570 6.55 -15.78 12.49
N PHE A 571 7.07 -15.97 13.71
CA PHE A 571 6.39 -16.74 14.74
C PHE A 571 5.11 -16.02 15.17
N LYS A 572 3.98 -16.73 15.11
CA LYS A 572 2.66 -16.22 15.49
C LYS A 572 2.08 -17.11 16.57
N ASP A 573 1.77 -16.51 17.70
CA ASP A 573 1.08 -17.14 18.81
C ASP A 573 0.17 -16.13 19.51
N SER A 574 -0.61 -16.58 20.46
CA SER A 574 -1.45 -15.71 21.28
C SER A 574 -1.20 -15.94 22.75
N LEU A 575 -0.99 -14.86 23.49
CA LEU A 575 -0.95 -14.92 24.95
C LEU A 575 -2.34 -15.37 25.46
N PRO A 576 -2.46 -16.52 26.16
CA PRO A 576 -3.70 -16.95 26.78
C PRO A 576 -3.89 -16.22 28.13
N GLY A 577 -5.13 -15.86 28.46
CA GLY A 577 -5.46 -15.18 29.72
C GLY A 577 -5.55 -13.65 29.59
N ASN A 578 -4.92 -12.92 30.53
CA ASN A 578 -4.93 -11.45 30.56
C ASN A 578 -3.99 -10.90 29.48
N SER A 579 -4.53 -10.48 28.33
CA SER A 579 -3.75 -10.00 27.18
C SER A 579 -4.20 -8.61 26.76
N LEU A 580 -3.28 -7.81 26.21
CA LEU A 580 -3.63 -6.57 25.52
C LEU A 580 -4.44 -6.84 24.22
N PRO A 581 -5.22 -5.86 23.72
CA PRO A 581 -5.91 -5.97 22.44
C PRO A 581 -4.93 -6.25 21.30
N LYS A 582 -5.22 -7.25 20.47
CA LYS A 582 -4.30 -7.66 19.41
C LYS A 582 -4.39 -6.73 18.21
N ILE A 583 -3.24 -6.26 17.73
CA ILE A 583 -3.15 -5.50 16.48
C ILE A 583 -3.01 -6.47 15.30
N GLN A 584 -3.74 -6.23 14.22
CA GLN A 584 -3.62 -7.02 13.00
C GLN A 584 -2.21 -6.88 12.40
N MET A 585 -1.49 -8.00 12.28
CA MET A 585 -0.17 -8.00 11.67
C MET A 585 -0.25 -7.74 10.17
N THR A 586 0.38 -6.66 9.73
CA THR A 586 0.85 -6.55 8.35
C THR A 586 2.09 -7.42 8.17
N GLU A 587 2.17 -8.16 7.07
CA GLU A 587 3.31 -9.01 6.76
C GLU A 587 4.61 -8.19 6.71
N PHE A 588 5.67 -8.68 7.38
CA PHE A 588 6.95 -7.97 7.42
C PHE A 588 7.80 -8.36 6.20
N ASN A 589 7.92 -7.47 5.22
CA ASN A 589 8.94 -7.58 4.17
C ASN A 589 10.23 -6.96 4.67
N ILE A 590 11.08 -7.76 5.32
CA ILE A 590 12.31 -7.31 5.95
C ILE A 590 13.48 -7.59 5.00
N ASN A 591 14.08 -6.54 4.47
CA ASN A 591 15.40 -6.63 3.83
C ASN A 591 16.39 -5.69 4.53
N LEU A 592 17.68 -5.90 4.26
CA LEU A 592 18.76 -5.13 4.89
C LEU A 592 18.64 -3.62 4.55
N LYS A 593 18.23 -3.29 3.32
CA LYS A 593 17.94 -1.91 2.90
C LYS A 593 16.79 -1.26 3.68
N TYR A 594 15.69 -1.98 3.88
CA TYR A 594 14.50 -1.51 4.61
C TYR A 594 14.88 -1.12 6.04
N ILE A 595 15.70 -1.96 6.66
CA ILE A 595 16.21 -1.73 8.00
C ILE A 595 17.15 -0.51 8.05
N TYR A 596 18.09 -0.37 7.10
CA TYR A 596 18.96 0.82 7.04
C TYR A 596 18.22 2.13 6.80
N THR A 597 17.25 2.14 5.88
CA THR A 597 16.51 3.37 5.53
C THR A 597 15.64 3.90 6.66
N ARG A 598 15.18 3.02 7.57
CA ARG A 598 14.37 3.39 8.74
C ARG A 598 15.19 3.80 9.97
N GLY A 599 16.46 3.41 10.02
CA GLY A 599 17.43 3.86 11.01
C GLY A 599 17.41 3.12 12.35
N LYS A 600 18.06 3.73 13.34
CA LYS A 600 18.37 3.19 14.68
C LYS A 600 17.19 2.51 15.39
N GLY A 601 15.98 3.06 15.27
CA GLY A 601 14.79 2.54 15.95
C GLY A 601 14.06 1.40 15.22
N SER A 602 14.52 0.99 14.03
CA SER A 602 13.78 0.07 13.16
C SER A 602 13.60 -1.33 13.74
N VAL A 603 14.64 -1.89 14.36
CA VAL A 603 14.60 -3.21 15.00
C VAL A 603 13.60 -3.20 16.16
N THR A 604 13.70 -2.21 17.06
CA THR A 604 12.77 -2.05 18.18
C THR A 604 11.32 -1.87 17.71
N GLU A 605 11.08 -1.10 16.65
CA GLU A 605 9.75 -0.92 16.05
C GLU A 605 9.17 -2.25 15.56
N LEU A 606 9.97 -3.08 14.87
CA LEU A 606 9.56 -4.39 14.36
C LEU A 606 9.23 -5.36 15.51
N ILE A 607 10.06 -5.40 16.54
CA ILE A 607 9.84 -6.24 17.73
C ILE A 607 8.58 -5.80 18.48
N ALA A 608 8.37 -4.50 18.66
CA ALA A 608 7.17 -3.96 19.30
C ALA A 608 5.89 -4.32 18.52
N LYS A 609 5.90 -4.22 17.19
CA LYS A 609 4.77 -4.66 16.33
C LYS A 609 4.48 -6.13 16.50
N TRP A 610 5.51 -6.96 16.58
CA TRP A 610 5.37 -8.39 16.81
C TRP A 610 4.75 -8.69 18.18
N LEU A 611 5.23 -8.07 19.26
CA LEU A 611 4.66 -8.25 20.60
C LEU A 611 3.22 -7.72 20.71
N CYS A 612 2.89 -6.59 20.07
CA CYS A 612 1.52 -6.05 20.02
C CYS A 612 0.55 -6.99 19.29
N SER A 613 1.03 -7.77 18.32
CA SER A 613 0.19 -8.75 17.62
C SER A 613 -0.20 -9.95 18.48
N MET A 614 0.65 -10.27 19.43
CA MET A 614 0.45 -11.38 20.38
C MET A 614 -0.36 -10.95 21.60
N GLY A 615 -0.48 -9.64 21.84
CA GLY A 615 -1.17 -9.06 23.00
C GLY A 615 -0.35 -9.12 24.28
N VAL A 616 0.99 -9.05 24.19
CA VAL A 616 1.89 -9.16 25.35
C VAL A 616 1.77 -7.94 26.27
N LEU A 617 1.77 -8.18 27.58
CA LEU A 617 1.73 -7.13 28.60
C LEU A 617 3.12 -6.46 28.80
N PRO A 618 3.18 -5.15 29.06
CA PRO A 618 4.44 -4.45 29.38
C PRO A 618 5.16 -5.07 30.58
N GLU A 619 4.39 -5.52 31.57
CA GLU A 619 4.91 -6.13 32.79
C GLU A 619 5.75 -7.36 32.48
N ALA A 620 5.27 -8.21 31.55
CA ALA A 620 5.95 -9.44 31.19
C ALA A 620 7.28 -9.20 30.45
N ILE A 621 7.38 -8.10 29.69
CA ILE A 621 8.61 -7.71 28.98
C ILE A 621 9.69 -7.28 29.98
N ILE A 622 9.29 -6.49 30.97
CA ILE A 622 10.17 -6.03 32.07
C ILE A 622 10.62 -7.22 32.90
N THR A 623 9.70 -8.11 33.30
CA THR A 623 10.04 -9.31 34.07
C THR A 623 11.01 -10.21 33.30
N ASN A 624 10.84 -10.38 31.99
CA ASN A 624 11.78 -11.15 31.17
C ASN A 624 13.19 -10.51 31.13
N GLU A 625 13.30 -9.19 31.03
CA GLU A 625 14.60 -8.49 31.11
C GLU A 625 15.27 -8.69 32.47
N LEU A 626 14.51 -8.54 33.56
CA LEU A 626 15.02 -8.73 34.91
C LEU A 626 15.46 -10.19 35.14
N LEU A 627 14.68 -11.17 34.68
CA LEU A 627 15.05 -12.59 34.79
C LEU A 627 16.36 -12.91 34.08
N GLU A 628 16.64 -12.30 32.92
CA GLU A 628 17.91 -12.46 32.22
C GLU A 628 19.07 -11.74 32.92
N LYS A 629 18.82 -10.53 33.45
CA LYS A 629 19.82 -9.75 34.19
C LYS A 629 20.30 -10.47 35.45
N TYR A 630 19.40 -11.19 36.13
CA TYR A 630 19.72 -11.97 37.34
C TYR A 630 19.94 -13.47 37.05
N ALA A 631 20.01 -13.89 35.79
CA ALA A 631 20.25 -15.29 35.42
C ALA A 631 21.66 -15.72 35.84
N GLY A 632 21.75 -16.53 36.91
CA GLY A 632 23.00 -17.06 37.45
C GLY A 632 23.39 -16.55 38.84
N VAL A 633 22.59 -15.65 39.43
CA VAL A 633 22.72 -15.28 40.85
C VAL A 633 21.63 -16.02 41.64
N ASP A 634 21.99 -16.73 42.71
CA ASP A 634 21.00 -17.33 43.61
C ASP A 634 20.14 -16.20 44.18
N LEU A 635 18.88 -16.13 43.77
CA LEU A 635 17.91 -15.11 44.16
C LEU A 635 17.74 -15.00 45.68
N GLU A 636 18.11 -16.04 46.43
CA GLU A 636 18.09 -16.07 47.91
C GLU A 636 19.33 -15.42 48.56
N THR A 637 20.42 -15.19 47.83
CA THR A 637 21.71 -14.69 48.40
C THR A 637 22.19 -13.35 47.82
N ALA A 638 21.52 -12.80 46.81
CA ALA A 638 21.97 -11.61 46.07
C ALA A 638 21.62 -10.25 46.71
N PHE A 639 20.67 -10.21 47.66
CA PHE A 639 19.87 -9.00 47.91
C PHE A 639 19.98 -8.43 49.33
N ASP A 640 21.19 -8.08 49.75
CA ASP A 640 21.46 -7.25 50.95
C ASP A 640 21.52 -5.73 50.61
N SER A 641 20.96 -5.32 49.45
CA SER A 641 21.02 -3.94 48.92
C SER A 641 19.60 -3.38 48.70
N SER A 642 19.33 -2.17 49.21
CA SER A 642 17.98 -1.59 49.33
C SER A 642 17.23 -1.30 48.02
N ASP A 643 17.95 -1.24 46.89
CA ASP A 643 17.34 -0.99 45.57
C ASP A 643 16.89 -2.31 44.89
N ASP A 644 17.47 -3.45 45.26
CA ASP A 644 17.14 -4.74 44.65
C ASP A 644 15.84 -5.38 45.19
N ASP A 645 15.34 -4.91 46.34
CA ASP A 645 14.07 -5.37 46.95
C ASP A 645 12.85 -5.08 46.05
N HIS A 646 12.88 -3.96 45.31
CA HIS A 646 11.79 -3.56 44.42
C HIS A 646 11.73 -4.41 43.14
N ASP A 647 12.89 -4.73 42.55
CA ASP A 647 12.98 -5.55 41.35
C ASP A 647 12.56 -7.00 41.65
N TYR A 648 12.94 -7.55 42.81
CA TYR A 648 12.50 -8.89 43.23
C TYR A 648 10.98 -8.97 43.41
N LEU A 649 10.39 -8.03 44.16
CA LEU A 649 8.94 -7.97 44.36
C LEU A 649 8.20 -7.80 43.02
N TYR A 650 8.79 -7.06 42.08
CA TYR A 650 8.22 -6.92 40.74
C TYR A 650 8.27 -8.25 39.96
N ILE A 651 9.39 -8.97 40.00
CA ILE A 651 9.51 -10.30 39.36
C ILE A 651 8.48 -11.25 39.96
N GLU A 652 8.43 -11.38 41.28
CA GLU A 652 7.53 -12.33 41.96
C GLU A 652 6.06 -12.10 41.60
N ASN A 653 5.63 -10.83 41.56
CA ASN A 653 4.25 -10.47 41.23
C ASN A 653 3.87 -10.72 39.76
N HIS A 654 4.83 -10.76 38.84
CA HIS A 654 4.56 -10.79 37.39
C HIS A 654 5.17 -12.01 36.67
N ARG A 655 5.88 -12.89 37.39
CA ARG A 655 6.56 -14.08 36.85
C ARG A 655 5.63 -15.01 36.09
N MET A 656 4.39 -15.15 36.55
CA MET A 656 3.38 -15.99 35.91
C MET A 656 3.17 -15.64 34.43
N TYR A 657 3.27 -14.36 34.05
CA TYR A 657 3.08 -13.95 32.66
C TYR A 657 4.16 -14.50 31.72
N VAL A 658 5.38 -14.70 32.23
CA VAL A 658 6.52 -15.25 31.48
C VAL A 658 6.48 -16.78 31.48
N ASP A 659 6.30 -17.39 32.65
CA ASP A 659 6.34 -18.85 32.83
C ASP A 659 5.18 -19.55 32.10
N ASP A 660 4.00 -18.93 32.03
CA ASP A 660 2.83 -19.46 31.29
C ASP A 660 2.98 -19.34 29.76
N ASN A 661 3.96 -18.56 29.27
CA ASN A 661 4.16 -18.26 27.85
C ASN A 661 5.60 -18.54 27.35
N PRO A 662 6.15 -19.74 27.59
CA PRO A 662 7.58 -19.99 27.43
C PRO A 662 8.08 -19.84 25.99
N LYS A 663 7.21 -20.03 24.99
CA LYS A 663 7.60 -19.93 23.57
C LYS A 663 7.88 -18.49 23.15
N ILE A 664 7.00 -17.54 23.51
CA ILE A 664 7.16 -16.12 23.15
C ILE A 664 8.45 -15.59 23.78
N PHE A 665 8.66 -15.88 25.07
CA PHE A 665 9.81 -15.40 25.79
C PHE A 665 11.11 -16.12 25.42
N LYS A 666 11.09 -17.41 25.04
CA LYS A 666 12.25 -18.08 24.40
C LYS A 666 12.74 -17.28 23.18
N TRP A 667 11.82 -16.88 22.31
CA TRP A 667 12.15 -16.11 21.11
C TRP A 667 12.59 -14.68 21.42
N LEU A 668 11.96 -14.03 22.39
CA LEU A 668 12.39 -12.71 22.84
C LEU A 668 13.79 -12.74 23.46
N SER A 669 14.12 -13.77 24.26
CA SER A 669 15.46 -13.98 24.80
C SER A 669 16.52 -14.18 23.73
N LEU A 670 16.20 -14.91 22.65
CA LEU A 670 17.11 -15.02 21.50
C LEU A 670 17.33 -13.67 20.80
N LEU A 671 16.29 -12.85 20.68
CA LEU A 671 16.43 -11.48 20.16
C LEU A 671 17.25 -10.59 21.11
N ARG A 672 17.12 -10.74 22.43
CA ARG A 672 17.91 -9.98 23.43
C ARG A 672 19.39 -10.34 23.36
N GLN A 673 19.73 -11.60 23.10
CA GLN A 673 21.11 -12.02 22.89
C GLN A 673 21.72 -11.39 21.63
N GLN A 674 20.94 -11.29 20.54
CA GLN A 674 21.42 -10.73 19.26
C GLN A 674 21.43 -9.19 19.24
N PHE A 675 20.41 -8.55 19.83
CA PHE A 675 20.19 -7.11 19.83
C PHE A 675 20.00 -6.57 21.27
N PRO A 676 21.03 -6.59 22.13
CA PRO A 676 20.89 -6.27 23.55
C PRO A 676 20.52 -4.81 23.82
N LEU A 677 20.87 -3.88 22.92
CA LEU A 677 20.59 -2.45 23.11
C LEU A 677 19.19 -2.10 22.58
N SER A 678 18.82 -2.61 21.40
CA SER A 678 17.52 -2.36 20.77
C SER A 678 16.35 -3.05 21.50
N THR A 679 16.61 -4.06 22.34
CA THR A 679 15.58 -4.83 23.07
C THR A 679 15.34 -4.36 24.50
N SER A 680 15.92 -3.22 24.92
CA SER A 680 15.60 -2.63 26.23
C SER A 680 14.08 -2.47 26.42
N SER A 681 13.55 -2.85 27.58
CA SER A 681 12.11 -2.84 27.86
C SER A 681 11.50 -1.47 27.68
N ASN A 682 12.19 -0.40 28.11
CA ASN A 682 11.73 0.97 27.91
C ASN A 682 11.58 1.32 26.42
N TYR A 683 12.49 0.84 25.56
CA TYR A 683 12.47 1.14 24.13
C TYR A 683 11.36 0.36 23.43
N ILE A 684 11.19 -0.93 23.77
CA ILE A 684 10.11 -1.76 23.24
C ILE A 684 8.76 -1.17 23.66
N ILE A 685 8.55 -0.90 24.95
CA ILE A 685 7.28 -0.37 25.49
C ILE A 685 6.97 1.01 24.89
N ALA A 686 7.97 1.87 24.68
CA ALA A 686 7.80 3.14 23.97
C ALA A 686 7.24 2.96 22.56
N ASN A 687 7.79 2.00 21.80
CA ASN A 687 7.30 1.68 20.45
C ASN A 687 5.93 0.98 20.50
N MET A 688 5.63 0.17 21.52
CA MET A 688 4.29 -0.39 21.72
C MET A 688 3.24 0.71 21.94
N CYS A 689 3.53 1.73 22.76
CA CYS A 689 2.66 2.89 22.95
C CYS A 689 2.34 3.57 21.61
N TRP A 690 3.36 3.71 20.76
CA TRP A 690 3.23 4.32 19.44
C TRP A 690 2.33 3.50 18.50
N GLU A 691 2.55 2.19 18.43
CA GLU A 691 1.76 1.29 17.58
C GLU A 691 0.29 1.22 18.02
N TYR A 692 0.01 1.13 19.33
CA TYR A 692 -1.36 1.21 19.85
C TYR A 692 -2.01 2.57 19.57
N SER A 693 -1.25 3.66 19.62
CA SER A 693 -1.75 4.99 19.26
C SER A 693 -2.14 5.09 17.78
N ILE A 694 -1.32 4.51 16.88
CA ILE A 694 -1.63 4.42 15.44
C ILE A 694 -2.87 3.54 15.21
N ALA A 695 -2.96 2.39 15.87
CA ALA A 695 -4.11 1.49 15.77
C ALA A 695 -5.40 2.17 16.24
N TRP A 696 -5.34 2.93 17.33
CA TRP A 696 -6.46 3.74 17.81
C TRP A 696 -6.87 4.81 16.79
N GLN A 697 -5.92 5.52 16.18
CA GLN A 697 -6.24 6.53 15.16
C GLN A 697 -6.99 5.93 13.97
N LYS A 698 -6.65 4.69 13.56
CA LYS A 698 -7.37 3.96 12.50
C LYS A 698 -8.76 3.49 12.94
N SER A 699 -9.00 3.34 14.25
CA SER A 699 -10.23 2.78 14.83
C SER A 699 -10.68 3.56 16.07
N MET A 700 -11.01 4.85 15.89
CA MET A 700 -11.27 5.79 17.00
C MET A 700 -12.40 5.38 17.96
N GLN A 701 -13.28 4.47 17.55
CA GLN A 701 -14.37 3.92 18.38
C GLN A 701 -13.85 2.96 19.47
N ASN A 702 -12.69 2.33 19.26
CA ASN A 702 -12.13 1.37 20.20
C ASN A 702 -11.24 2.07 21.24
N CYS A 703 -11.86 2.59 22.30
CA CYS A 703 -11.14 3.23 23.41
C CYS A 703 -10.28 2.27 24.25
N GLU A 704 -10.42 0.95 24.09
CA GLU A 704 -9.56 -0.03 24.77
C GLU A 704 -8.10 0.12 24.31
N LEU A 705 -7.88 0.41 23.03
CA LEU A 705 -6.54 0.67 22.49
C LEU A 705 -5.90 1.90 23.17
N LEU A 706 -6.66 2.98 23.38
CA LEU A 706 -6.14 4.16 24.06
C LEU A 706 -5.88 3.88 25.56
N ASN A 707 -6.71 3.08 26.22
CA ASN A 707 -6.43 2.61 27.59
C ASN A 707 -5.13 1.81 27.67
N THR A 708 -4.82 1.02 26.65
CA THR A 708 -3.57 0.26 26.60
C THR A 708 -2.34 1.16 26.40
N VAL A 709 -2.49 2.27 25.67
CA VAL A 709 -1.45 3.31 25.58
C VAL A 709 -1.13 3.86 26.98
N ASN A 710 -2.14 4.22 27.77
CA ASN A 710 -1.93 4.70 29.15
C ASN A 710 -1.23 3.65 30.01
N HIS A 711 -1.65 2.38 29.89
CA HIS A 711 -1.05 1.26 30.60
C HIS A 711 0.44 1.12 30.26
N CYS A 712 0.78 1.08 28.97
CA CYS A 712 2.17 1.00 28.51
C CYS A 712 3.01 2.21 28.97
N LEU A 713 2.47 3.43 28.89
CA LEU A 713 3.19 4.64 29.33
C LEU A 713 3.53 4.60 30.82
N LYS A 714 2.63 4.06 31.64
CA LYS A 714 2.86 3.91 33.09
C LYS A 714 4.01 2.95 33.41
N SER A 715 4.15 1.89 32.62
CA SER A 715 5.19 0.86 32.82
C SER A 715 6.60 1.30 32.39
N ILE A 716 6.75 2.44 31.69
CA ILE A 716 8.07 2.99 31.35
C ILE A 716 8.73 3.56 32.61
N SER A 717 9.94 3.09 32.92
CA SER A 717 10.70 3.50 34.10
C SER A 717 11.45 4.82 33.91
N ASP A 718 11.97 5.10 32.71
CA ASP A 718 12.66 6.37 32.42
C ASP A 718 11.67 7.54 32.30
N LEU A 719 11.76 8.47 33.23
CA LEU A 719 10.89 9.64 33.33
C LEU A 719 11.01 10.58 32.11
N HIS A 720 12.19 10.72 31.51
CA HIS A 720 12.39 11.58 30.34
C HIS A 720 11.68 11.03 29.11
N ILE A 721 11.88 9.73 28.85
CA ILE A 721 11.23 9.03 27.74
C ILE A 721 9.72 9.06 27.95
N ARG A 722 9.24 8.76 29.18
CA ARG A 722 7.82 8.76 29.52
C ARG A 722 7.16 10.14 29.32
N LEU A 723 7.75 11.22 29.84
CA LEU A 723 7.25 12.58 29.65
C LEU A 723 7.28 13.01 28.17
N GLY A 724 8.36 12.65 27.48
CA GLY A 724 8.52 12.88 26.05
C GLY A 724 7.40 12.23 25.24
N LEU A 725 7.11 10.96 25.51
CA LEU A 725 6.06 10.20 24.84
C LEU A 725 4.66 10.73 25.17
N TYR A 726 4.35 11.06 26.43
CA TYR A 726 3.09 11.71 26.78
C TYR A 726 2.86 12.98 25.96
N SER A 727 3.91 13.78 25.79
CA SER A 727 3.83 14.98 24.95
C SER A 727 3.65 14.62 23.47
N ILE A 728 4.49 13.78 22.88
CA ILE A 728 4.41 13.44 21.44
C ILE A 728 3.07 12.79 21.08
N ILE A 729 2.59 11.82 21.88
CA ILE A 729 1.32 11.12 21.65
C ILE A 729 0.14 12.10 21.75
N TRP A 730 0.18 13.03 22.73
CA TRP A 730 -0.82 14.08 22.86
C TRP A 730 -0.92 14.91 21.58
N PHE A 731 0.19 15.46 21.08
CA PHE A 731 0.17 16.32 19.90
C PHE A 731 -0.12 15.57 18.60
N THR A 732 0.29 14.32 18.50
CA THR A 732 0.17 13.55 17.26
C THR A 732 -1.21 12.93 17.09
N TYR A 733 -1.78 12.37 18.15
CA TYR A 733 -2.99 11.53 18.06
C TYR A 733 -4.18 12.12 18.84
N ILE A 734 -3.99 12.59 20.07
CA ILE A 734 -5.11 12.87 21.00
C ILE A 734 -5.65 14.30 20.86
N LYS A 735 -4.76 15.31 20.78
CA LYS A 735 -5.10 16.74 20.91
C LYS A 735 -6.24 17.15 19.99
N HIS A 736 -6.14 16.87 18.69
CA HIS A 736 -7.13 17.31 17.70
C HIS A 736 -8.53 16.72 17.97
N VAL A 737 -8.60 15.43 18.32
CA VAL A 737 -9.86 14.74 18.62
C VAL A 737 -10.47 15.27 19.93
N PHE A 738 -9.63 15.52 20.94
CA PHE A 738 -10.05 16.11 22.21
C PHE A 738 -10.57 17.55 22.02
N GLU A 739 -9.87 18.36 21.24
CA GLU A 739 -10.27 19.73 20.94
C GLU A 739 -11.59 19.78 20.16
N ALA A 740 -11.76 18.94 19.14
CA ALA A 740 -13.02 18.83 18.39
C ALA A 740 -14.18 18.44 19.32
N SER A 741 -13.96 17.47 20.21
CA SER A 741 -14.92 17.04 21.23
C SER A 741 -15.31 18.18 22.16
N CYS A 742 -14.34 18.89 22.71
CA CYS A 742 -14.54 20.04 23.59
C CYS A 742 -15.31 21.17 22.90
N ARG A 743 -14.98 21.49 21.63
CA ARG A 743 -15.68 22.52 20.83
C ARG A 743 -17.14 22.16 20.57
N LEU A 744 -17.41 20.90 20.21
CA LEU A 744 -18.78 20.41 19.99
C LEU A 744 -19.60 20.50 21.28
N VAL A 745 -19.03 20.06 22.40
CA VAL A 745 -19.65 20.16 23.72
C VAL A 745 -19.87 21.63 24.13
N ASN A 746 -18.93 22.52 23.83
CA ASN A 746 -19.08 23.96 24.12
C ASN A 746 -20.27 24.57 23.35
N LYS A 747 -20.46 24.15 22.09
CA LYS A 747 -21.57 24.60 21.22
C LYS A 747 -22.92 24.06 21.68
N VAL A 748 -22.99 22.79 22.05
CA VAL A 748 -24.25 22.11 22.43
C VAL A 748 -24.64 22.40 23.88
N GLY A 749 -23.67 22.53 24.78
CA GLY A 749 -23.87 22.79 26.21
C GLY A 749 -24.39 21.60 27.02
N ARG A 750 -24.24 20.38 26.48
CA ARG A 750 -24.55 19.07 27.09
C ARG A 750 -23.96 17.96 26.19
N LEU A 751 -24.22 16.68 26.51
CA LEU A 751 -23.85 15.56 25.63
C LEU A 751 -24.47 15.74 24.23
N PRO A 752 -23.67 15.80 23.16
CA PRO A 752 -24.19 15.88 21.79
C PRO A 752 -24.88 14.57 21.37
N LYS A 753 -25.87 14.67 20.47
CA LYS A 753 -26.57 13.50 19.93
C LYS A 753 -25.72 12.81 18.86
N ASP A 754 -25.90 11.49 18.65
CA ASP A 754 -25.10 10.69 17.71
C ASP A 754 -24.92 11.29 16.31
N PRO A 755 -25.94 11.87 15.64
CA PRO A 755 -25.74 12.44 14.30
C PRO A 755 -24.74 13.60 14.30
N LEU A 756 -24.69 14.39 15.37
CA LEU A 756 -23.74 15.50 15.51
C LEU A 756 -22.34 14.99 15.87
N CYS A 757 -22.23 13.97 16.73
CA CYS A 757 -20.95 13.35 17.06
C CYS A 757 -20.28 12.71 15.82
N LEU A 758 -21.06 11.98 15.01
CA LEU A 758 -20.56 11.35 13.78
C LEU A 758 -20.13 12.37 12.73
N GLN A 759 -20.83 13.51 12.64
CA GLN A 759 -20.52 14.57 11.69
C GLN A 759 -19.24 15.34 12.05
N ASP A 760 -19.10 15.75 13.32
CA ASP A 760 -18.04 16.68 13.73
C ASP A 760 -16.79 15.98 14.30
N VAL A 761 -16.93 14.75 14.83
CA VAL A 761 -15.84 14.02 15.52
C VAL A 761 -15.58 12.62 14.97
N GLY A 762 -16.58 11.99 14.33
CA GLY A 762 -16.41 10.70 13.63
C GLY A 762 -16.74 9.44 14.44
N TYR A 763 -17.31 9.57 15.64
CA TYR A 763 -17.81 8.47 16.46
C TYR A 763 -19.12 8.84 17.17
N ASP A 764 -19.78 7.89 17.82
CA ASP A 764 -21.08 8.05 18.49
C ASP A 764 -20.96 8.62 19.91
N SER A 765 -22.10 8.97 20.52
CA SER A 765 -22.12 9.61 21.85
C SER A 765 -21.59 8.71 22.97
N ALA A 766 -21.77 7.38 22.89
CA ALA A 766 -21.24 6.45 23.89
C ALA A 766 -19.71 6.36 23.80
N SER A 767 -19.16 6.23 22.60
CA SER A 767 -17.70 6.26 22.38
C SER A 767 -17.10 7.61 22.79
N MET A 768 -17.82 8.72 22.63
CA MET A 768 -17.38 10.04 23.11
C MET A 768 -17.19 10.08 24.63
N ILE A 769 -18.13 9.53 25.40
CA ILE A 769 -18.00 9.48 26.87
C ILE A 769 -16.79 8.64 27.27
N LYS A 770 -16.62 7.45 26.65
CA LYS A 770 -15.46 6.59 26.90
C LYS A 770 -14.15 7.27 26.51
N PHE A 771 -14.09 7.94 25.36
CA PHE A 771 -12.90 8.68 24.94
C PHE A 771 -12.54 9.78 25.94
N LEU A 772 -13.53 10.58 26.36
CA LEU A 772 -13.32 11.65 27.35
C LEU A 772 -12.86 11.09 28.70
N GLU A 773 -13.37 9.93 29.13
CA GLU A 773 -12.91 9.24 30.33
C GLU A 773 -11.42 8.86 30.23
N VAL A 774 -11.03 8.18 29.15
CA VAL A 774 -9.64 7.72 28.94
C VAL A 774 -8.68 8.89 28.80
N VAL A 775 -9.07 9.96 28.10
CA VAL A 775 -8.25 11.17 27.96
C VAL A 775 -8.13 11.93 29.27
N THR A 776 -9.19 11.98 30.09
CA THR A 776 -9.10 12.58 31.42
C THR A 776 -8.09 11.82 32.28
N LYS A 777 -8.11 10.48 32.25
CA LYS A 777 -7.11 9.65 32.92
C LYS A 777 -5.69 9.92 32.39
N TYR A 778 -5.53 9.96 31.06
CA TYR A 778 -4.25 10.25 30.40
C TYR A 778 -3.65 11.60 30.84
N LEU A 779 -4.46 12.67 30.85
CA LEU A 779 -4.02 14.00 31.24
C LEU A 779 -3.70 14.09 32.73
N GLY A 780 -4.43 13.36 33.58
CA GLY A 780 -4.12 13.24 35.01
C GLY A 780 -2.77 12.57 35.23
N GLU A 781 -2.56 11.39 34.63
CA GLU A 781 -1.28 10.66 34.72
C GLU A 781 -0.11 11.45 34.11
N PHE A 782 -0.36 12.21 33.04
CA PHE A 782 0.63 13.10 32.45
C PHE A 782 1.00 14.25 33.40
N LEU A 783 0.01 14.86 34.06
CA LEU A 783 0.24 15.93 35.03
C LEU A 783 1.03 15.39 36.25
N ASP A 784 0.64 14.24 36.80
CA ASP A 784 1.34 13.59 37.91
C ASP A 784 2.80 13.31 37.53
N CYS A 785 3.02 12.75 36.33
CA CYS A 785 4.35 12.48 35.81
C CYS A 785 5.19 13.78 35.65
N SER A 786 4.57 14.90 35.27
CA SER A 786 5.26 16.19 35.10
C SER A 786 5.66 16.87 36.42
N GLN A 787 5.05 16.46 37.53
CA GLN A 787 5.32 16.97 38.87
C GLN A 787 6.38 16.13 39.59
N MET A 788 6.71 14.94 39.10
CA MET A 788 7.78 14.10 39.65
C MET A 788 9.15 14.77 39.46
N SER A 789 9.99 14.71 40.49
CA SER A 789 11.38 15.18 40.40
C SER A 789 12.21 14.25 39.52
N ILE A 790 12.89 14.83 38.53
CA ILE A 790 13.88 14.11 37.72
C ILE A 790 15.11 13.83 38.59
N SER A 791 15.32 12.58 38.97
CA SER A 791 16.41 12.15 39.86
C SER A 791 17.74 11.89 39.14
N HIS A 792 17.69 11.50 37.86
CA HIS A 792 18.87 11.12 37.07
C HIS A 792 19.07 12.04 35.87
N ASP A 793 20.31 12.28 35.47
CA ASP A 793 20.65 12.96 34.21
C ASP A 793 20.16 12.13 33.00
N LYS A 794 20.04 12.77 31.84
CA LYS A 794 19.68 12.10 30.59
C LYS A 794 20.63 10.93 30.32
N ILE A 795 20.09 9.72 30.23
CA ILE A 795 20.84 8.52 29.85
C ILE A 795 21.20 8.61 28.37
N ASN A 796 22.45 8.32 28.01
CA ASN A 796 22.85 8.26 26.60
C ASN A 796 22.21 7.05 25.93
N ILE A 797 21.28 7.29 24.99
CA ILE A 797 20.58 6.23 24.26
C ILE A 797 21.55 5.60 23.27
N GLN A 798 21.74 4.29 23.37
CA GLN A 798 22.64 3.52 22.52
C GLN A 798 21.87 2.49 21.69
N TYR A 799 22.37 2.24 20.49
CA TYR A 799 21.92 1.20 19.57
C TYR A 799 23.14 0.42 19.04
N GLU A 800 22.92 -0.73 18.42
CA GLU A 800 23.99 -1.55 17.86
C GLU A 800 24.84 -0.74 16.83
N LYS A 801 26.13 -1.07 16.69
CA LYS A 801 27.06 -0.33 15.80
C LYS A 801 26.74 -0.44 14.29
N ILE A 802 25.62 -1.05 13.94
CA ILE A 802 25.15 -1.18 12.56
C ILE A 802 24.61 0.17 12.04
N TRP A 803 24.34 1.16 12.91
CA TRP A 803 23.49 2.34 12.61
C TRP A 803 24.18 3.70 12.50
N ASP A 804 25.44 3.77 12.09
CA ASP A 804 26.27 4.99 12.24
C ASP A 804 25.75 6.26 11.52
N GLU A 805 24.85 6.15 10.54
CA GLU A 805 24.21 7.31 9.88
C GLU A 805 22.71 7.07 9.63
N SER A 806 21.85 7.44 10.58
CA SER A 806 20.40 7.32 10.36
C SER A 806 19.54 8.29 11.19
N MET A 807 18.26 8.36 10.84
CA MET A 807 17.27 9.19 11.51
C MET A 807 17.17 8.88 13.00
N PRO A 808 16.87 9.88 13.86
CA PRO A 808 16.70 9.64 15.27
C PRO A 808 15.51 8.71 15.52
N SER A 809 15.70 7.78 16.43
CA SER A 809 14.68 6.87 16.94
C SER A 809 13.60 7.61 17.72
N LEU A 810 12.43 6.97 17.87
CA LEU A 810 11.33 7.50 18.69
C LEU A 810 11.78 7.81 20.13
N VAL A 811 12.65 6.98 20.69
CA VAL A 811 13.14 7.13 22.06
C VAL A 811 14.05 8.34 22.21
N GLU A 812 14.96 8.57 21.24
CA GLU A 812 15.81 9.77 21.18
C GLU A 812 14.93 11.03 21.06
N VAL A 813 13.94 11.01 20.17
CA VAL A 813 13.00 12.13 19.99
C VAL A 813 12.18 12.39 21.26
N ALA A 814 11.78 11.34 21.98
CA ALA A 814 11.07 11.47 23.24
C ALA A 814 11.95 12.11 24.34
N GLN A 815 13.18 11.62 24.53
CA GLN A 815 14.09 12.14 25.55
C GLN A 815 14.52 13.60 25.31
N ASP A 816 14.60 14.01 24.04
CA ASP A 816 14.93 15.37 23.62
C ASP A 816 13.74 16.31 23.43
N ASN A 817 12.53 15.84 23.74
CA ASN A 817 11.33 16.65 23.58
C ASN A 817 11.36 17.88 24.51
N LYS A 818 10.75 18.98 24.05
CA LYS A 818 10.70 20.24 24.80
C LYS A 818 9.87 20.07 26.07
N LYS A 819 10.32 20.74 27.14
CA LYS A 819 9.57 20.78 28.41
C LYS A 819 8.20 21.41 28.20
N VAL A 820 7.20 20.75 28.77
CA VAL A 820 5.79 21.14 28.71
C VAL A 820 5.51 22.19 29.78
N ASN A 821 4.61 23.13 29.48
CA ASN A 821 4.14 24.08 30.48
C ASN A 821 3.13 23.40 31.41
N ASN A 822 3.51 23.20 32.68
CA ASN A 822 2.69 22.51 33.68
C ASN A 822 1.38 23.25 34.00
N ASP A 823 1.35 24.58 33.92
CA ASP A 823 0.11 25.36 34.16
C ASP A 823 -0.90 25.13 33.03
N ILE A 824 -0.43 25.14 31.78
CA ILE A 824 -1.28 24.82 30.61
C ILE A 824 -1.72 23.35 30.65
N LEU A 825 -0.85 22.43 31.06
CA LEU A 825 -1.22 21.03 31.22
C LEU A 825 -2.32 20.86 32.29
N ASN A 826 -2.19 21.53 33.43
CA ASN A 826 -3.21 21.56 34.47
C ASN A 826 -4.54 22.13 33.96
N LEU A 827 -4.52 23.21 33.17
CA LEU A 827 -5.73 23.75 32.54
C LEU A 827 -6.38 22.77 31.54
N ASN A 828 -5.59 22.06 30.74
CA ASN A 828 -6.10 21.00 29.85
C ASN A 828 -6.76 19.88 30.66
N TYR A 829 -6.14 19.46 31.77
CA TYR A 829 -6.71 18.46 32.66
C TYR A 829 -8.03 18.94 33.29
N GLN A 830 -8.10 20.18 33.79
CA GLN A 830 -9.33 20.77 34.32
C GLN A 830 -10.46 20.79 33.28
N ILE A 831 -10.16 21.17 32.03
CA ILE A 831 -11.13 21.17 30.93
C ILE A 831 -11.61 19.73 30.67
N SER A 832 -10.70 18.75 30.65
CA SER A 832 -11.04 17.34 30.44
C SER A 832 -12.03 16.83 31.50
N CYS A 833 -11.74 17.08 32.78
CA CYS A 833 -12.64 16.77 33.89
C CYS A 833 -14.01 17.42 33.70
N THR A 834 -14.05 18.72 33.42
CA THR A 834 -15.31 19.46 33.25
C THR A 834 -16.17 18.90 32.12
N VAL A 835 -15.56 18.66 30.96
CA VAL A 835 -16.27 18.16 29.77
C VAL A 835 -16.71 16.71 29.96
N TYR A 836 -15.84 15.85 30.50
CA TYR A 836 -16.16 14.46 30.80
C TYR A 836 -17.30 14.35 31.81
N TYR A 837 -17.21 15.03 32.96
CA TYR A 837 -18.23 14.96 34.02
C TYR A 837 -19.57 15.48 33.53
N MET A 838 -19.56 16.58 32.76
CA MET A 838 -20.76 17.14 32.17
C MET A 838 -21.42 16.19 31.16
N CYS A 839 -20.62 15.51 30.32
CA CYS A 839 -21.14 14.57 29.33
C CYS A 839 -21.66 13.28 29.98
N HIS A 840 -20.95 12.74 30.97
CA HIS A 840 -21.36 11.53 31.69
C HIS A 840 -22.72 11.71 32.38
N PHE A 841 -22.90 12.79 33.15
CA PHE A 841 -24.17 13.10 33.82
C PHE A 841 -25.17 13.86 32.94
N ASN A 842 -24.82 14.15 31.69
CA ASN A 842 -25.60 14.95 30.74
C ASN A 842 -26.12 16.30 31.33
N VAL A 843 -25.26 16.98 32.08
CA VAL A 843 -25.61 18.24 32.76
C VAL A 843 -25.65 19.40 31.75
N LYS A 844 -26.70 20.22 31.82
CA LYS A 844 -26.87 21.37 30.93
C LYS A 844 -26.13 22.62 31.44
N VAL A 845 -25.15 23.09 30.68
CA VAL A 845 -24.40 24.34 30.88
C VAL A 845 -24.22 25.03 29.52
N SER A 846 -24.66 26.27 29.38
CA SER A 846 -24.44 27.02 28.13
C SER A 846 -22.99 27.46 28.02
N LYS A 847 -22.31 27.08 26.94
CA LYS A 847 -20.91 27.44 26.67
C LYS A 847 -19.98 27.18 27.88
N PRO A 848 -19.82 25.93 28.33
CA PRO A 848 -19.05 25.58 29.52
C PRO A 848 -17.60 26.10 29.48
N LEU A 849 -16.95 26.11 28.32
CA LEU A 849 -15.56 26.58 28.22
C LEU A 849 -15.47 28.10 28.42
N ASP A 850 -16.44 28.86 27.91
CA ASP A 850 -16.48 30.32 28.03
C ASP A 850 -17.01 30.80 29.39
N SER A 851 -17.79 29.97 30.08
CA SER A 851 -18.49 30.35 31.32
C SER A 851 -17.80 29.88 32.61
N LEU A 852 -16.88 28.91 32.51
CA LEU A 852 -16.17 28.33 33.66
C LEU A 852 -14.67 28.62 33.66
N TYR A 853 -14.12 29.21 32.59
CA TYR A 853 -12.69 29.53 32.44
C TYR A 853 -12.48 30.98 31.99
N ASP A 854 -11.45 31.63 32.53
CA ASP A 854 -11.12 33.03 32.23
C ASP A 854 -10.25 33.15 30.96
N ILE A 855 -9.55 32.07 30.60
CA ILE A 855 -8.59 32.01 29.51
C ILE A 855 -9.28 31.41 28.29
N ASP A 856 -9.01 31.97 27.12
CA ASP A 856 -9.49 31.44 25.85
C ASP A 856 -9.03 29.99 25.68
N TYR A 857 -9.99 29.08 25.55
CA TYR A 857 -9.73 27.65 25.42
C TYR A 857 -8.90 27.32 24.17
N GLN A 858 -8.96 28.14 23.11
CA GLN A 858 -8.09 27.96 21.93
C GLN A 858 -6.62 28.14 22.28
N TYR A 859 -6.31 29.16 23.09
CA TYR A 859 -4.96 29.38 23.59
C TYR A 859 -4.49 28.20 24.46
N ILE A 860 -5.33 27.68 25.35
CA ILE A 860 -5.01 26.53 26.21
C ILE A 860 -4.63 25.29 25.40
N PHE A 861 -5.32 25.04 24.28
CA PHE A 861 -5.00 23.89 23.42
C PHE A 861 -3.71 24.10 22.61
N ASP A 862 -3.41 25.33 22.19
CA ASP A 862 -2.26 25.62 21.33
C ASP A 862 -0.94 25.86 22.07
N SER A 863 -0.97 26.41 23.28
CA SER A 863 0.22 26.91 23.98
C SER A 863 0.96 25.88 24.86
N LEU A 864 0.70 24.58 24.71
CA LEU A 864 1.27 23.56 25.60
C LEU A 864 2.79 23.34 25.41
N ILE A 865 3.35 23.60 24.21
CA ILE A 865 4.80 23.50 23.90
C ILE A 865 5.47 24.86 23.59
N ASP A 866 4.72 25.95 23.38
CA ASP A 866 5.32 27.17 22.80
C ASP A 866 5.96 28.11 23.85
N SER A 867 7.25 28.37 23.67
CA SER A 867 8.11 29.13 24.59
C SER A 867 8.20 30.63 24.25
N LYS A 868 7.48 31.12 23.23
CA LYS A 868 7.68 32.50 22.73
C LYS A 868 6.72 33.54 23.30
N HIS A 869 5.59 33.13 23.88
CA HIS A 869 4.62 34.04 24.51
C HIS A 869 3.95 33.42 25.74
N THR A 870 4.72 33.10 26.77
CA THR A 870 4.13 32.78 28.09
C THR A 870 3.51 34.04 28.68
N ARG A 871 2.21 34.23 28.45
CA ARG A 871 1.42 35.08 29.36
C ARG A 871 1.55 34.48 30.75
N GLU A 872 1.80 35.31 31.77
CA GLU A 872 1.68 34.86 33.16
C GLU A 872 0.23 34.43 33.39
N ILE A 873 0.03 33.13 33.57
CA ILE A 873 -1.28 32.55 33.81
C ILE A 873 -1.52 32.56 35.30
N ASN A 874 -2.45 33.39 35.75
CA ASN A 874 -2.89 33.35 37.12
C ASN A 874 -3.81 32.14 37.32
N MET A 875 -3.34 31.12 38.02
CA MET A 875 -4.13 29.92 38.35
C MET A 875 -5.22 30.19 39.41
N ARG A 876 -5.24 31.39 40.01
CA ARG A 876 -6.33 31.79 40.92
C ARG A 876 -7.55 32.24 40.10
N PRO A 877 -8.73 31.62 40.30
CA PRO A 877 -9.92 31.98 39.54
C PRO A 877 -10.36 33.42 39.80
N SER A 878 -10.84 34.10 38.76
CA SER A 878 -11.50 35.39 38.97
C SER A 878 -12.75 35.22 39.85
N GLU A 879 -13.04 36.21 40.70
CA GLU A 879 -14.24 36.19 41.54
C GLU A 879 -15.54 36.05 40.72
N LYS A 880 -15.51 36.45 39.44
CA LYS A 880 -16.62 36.32 38.50
C LYS A 880 -16.98 34.86 38.21
N LEU A 881 -15.99 33.96 38.14
CA LEU A 881 -16.19 32.55 37.82
C LEU A 881 -16.53 31.68 39.03
N ARG A 882 -16.29 32.17 40.24
CA ARG A 882 -16.56 31.42 41.47
C ARG A 882 -18.01 30.96 41.54
N ASN A 883 -18.97 31.86 41.32
CA ASN A 883 -20.40 31.52 41.37
C ASN A 883 -20.84 30.51 40.28
N PRO A 884 -20.48 30.68 38.99
CA PRO A 884 -20.70 29.66 37.96
C PRO A 884 -20.14 28.28 38.32
N ARG A 885 -18.90 28.21 38.83
CA ARG A 885 -18.25 26.95 39.24
C ARG A 885 -18.96 26.28 40.42
N LEU A 886 -19.31 27.03 41.46
CA LEU A 886 -20.09 26.51 42.59
C LEU A 886 -21.43 25.93 42.14
N LYS A 887 -22.16 26.64 41.25
CA LYS A 887 -23.42 26.13 40.68
C LYS A 887 -23.23 24.87 39.85
N PHE A 888 -22.13 24.77 39.11
CA PHE A 888 -21.82 23.58 38.33
C PHE A 888 -21.49 22.38 39.23
N LEU A 889 -20.64 22.56 40.24
CA LEU A 889 -20.33 21.52 41.23
C LEU A 889 -21.59 21.05 41.97
N THR A 890 -22.45 21.96 42.43
CA THR A 890 -23.73 21.59 43.07
C THR A 890 -24.59 20.69 42.16
N LYS A 891 -24.66 20.98 40.85
CA LYS A 891 -25.40 20.14 39.90
C LYS A 891 -24.76 18.75 39.77
N LEU A 892 -23.44 18.68 39.63
CA LEU A 892 -22.72 17.40 39.54
C LEU A 892 -22.90 16.55 40.80
N ILE A 893 -22.77 17.16 41.98
CA ILE A 893 -22.96 16.48 43.27
C ILE A 893 -24.37 15.92 43.36
N ARG A 894 -25.38 16.68 42.94
CA ARG A 894 -26.76 16.18 42.92
C ARG A 894 -26.91 14.96 41.99
N CYS A 895 -26.40 15.04 40.75
CA CYS A 895 -26.43 13.90 39.83
C CYS A 895 -25.67 12.68 40.38
N ALA A 896 -24.54 12.88 41.06
CA ALA A 896 -23.78 11.81 41.69
C ALA A 896 -24.51 11.17 42.87
N VAL A 897 -25.33 11.92 43.62
CA VAL A 897 -26.17 11.36 44.68
C VAL A 897 -27.41 10.64 44.11
N ASP A 898 -27.92 11.08 42.96
CA ASP A 898 -29.02 10.41 42.25
C ASP A 898 -28.65 8.99 41.77
N THR A 899 -27.36 8.60 41.75
CA THR A 899 -26.93 7.23 41.38
C THR A 899 -27.03 6.22 42.52
N ILE A 900 -27.30 6.66 43.76
CA ILE A 900 -27.49 5.76 44.89
C ILE A 900 -28.74 4.91 44.67
N THR A 901 -28.60 3.60 44.84
CA THR A 901 -29.73 2.65 44.77
C THR A 901 -30.01 2.01 46.12
N THR A 902 -31.25 1.57 46.35
CA THR A 902 -31.70 0.95 47.60
C THR A 902 -32.05 -0.51 47.36
N SER A 903 -31.50 -1.41 48.18
CA SER A 903 -31.90 -2.82 48.24
C SER A 903 -32.70 -3.07 49.52
N ASP A 904 -33.93 -3.56 49.37
CA ASP A 904 -34.85 -3.83 50.50
C ASP A 904 -34.76 -5.33 50.87
N GLU A 905 -33.74 -5.71 51.64
CA GLU A 905 -33.69 -7.02 52.29
C GLU A 905 -33.72 -6.82 53.82
N LEU A 906 -34.80 -7.30 54.46
CA LEU A 906 -34.98 -7.39 55.92
C LEU A 906 -35.22 -6.09 56.73
N GLY A 907 -35.81 -5.05 56.16
CA GLY A 907 -36.41 -3.96 56.95
C GLY A 907 -35.45 -2.90 57.49
N SER A 908 -34.18 -2.92 57.05
CA SER A 908 -33.26 -1.78 57.08
C SER A 908 -32.85 -1.42 55.65
N PRO A 909 -32.99 -0.17 55.18
CA PRO A 909 -32.58 0.18 53.82
C PRO A 909 -31.06 0.10 53.71
N GLN A 910 -30.55 -0.86 52.93
CA GLN A 910 -29.13 -0.92 52.60
C GLN A 910 -28.88 -0.09 51.33
N TYR A 911 -28.10 0.98 51.48
CA TYR A 911 -27.73 1.88 50.38
C TYR A 911 -26.52 1.33 49.63
N ASP A 912 -26.66 1.16 48.31
CA ASP A 912 -25.52 0.92 47.44
C ASP A 912 -24.96 2.26 46.95
N CYS A 913 -23.75 2.58 47.43
CA CYS A 913 -23.02 3.80 47.10
C CYS A 913 -21.88 3.55 46.09
N GLY A 914 -21.86 2.39 45.41
CA GLY A 914 -20.75 1.95 44.57
C GLY A 914 -20.30 2.96 43.51
N GLU A 915 -21.23 3.65 42.86
CA GLU A 915 -20.91 4.71 41.88
C GLU A 915 -20.81 6.12 42.50
N CYS A 916 -21.63 6.42 43.51
CA CYS A 916 -21.71 7.74 44.12
C CYS A 916 -20.37 8.17 44.73
N PHE A 917 -19.72 7.29 45.50
CA PHE A 917 -18.50 7.62 46.22
C PHE A 917 -17.31 7.98 45.29
N PRO A 918 -16.97 7.17 44.27
CA PRO A 918 -15.94 7.55 43.28
C PRO A 918 -16.25 8.87 42.57
N TRP A 919 -17.52 9.13 42.24
CA TRP A 919 -17.91 10.39 41.61
C TRP A 919 -17.73 11.60 42.52
N ILE A 920 -18.08 11.48 43.80
CA ILE A 920 -17.84 12.55 44.78
C ILE A 920 -16.34 12.82 44.93
N GLN A 921 -15.47 11.80 44.90
CA GLN A 921 -14.02 11.99 44.90
C GLN A 921 -13.53 12.74 43.65
N LYS A 922 -13.98 12.33 42.46
CA LYS A 922 -13.69 13.02 41.18
C LYS A 922 -14.14 14.49 41.18
N ILE A 923 -15.31 14.77 41.76
CA ILE A 923 -15.84 16.13 41.89
C ILE A 923 -15.04 16.95 42.92
N THR A 924 -14.62 16.32 44.03
CA THR A 924 -13.76 16.96 45.05
C THR A 924 -12.42 17.34 44.44
N LEU A 925 -11.80 16.46 43.65
CA LEU A 925 -10.58 16.76 42.91
C LEU A 925 -10.76 17.97 41.98
N LEU A 926 -11.86 18.05 41.23
CA LEU A 926 -12.14 19.21 40.38
C LEU A 926 -12.34 20.50 41.19
N ALA A 927 -12.95 20.41 42.38
CA ALA A 927 -13.07 21.55 43.29
C ALA A 927 -11.69 22.03 43.77
N GLU A 928 -10.79 21.11 44.13
CA GLU A 928 -9.41 21.41 44.53
C GLU A 928 -8.63 22.09 43.39
N LEU A 929 -8.73 21.56 42.16
CA LEU A 929 -8.11 22.20 40.98
C LEU A 929 -8.63 23.62 40.72
N TRP A 930 -9.86 23.92 41.15
CA TRP A 930 -10.47 25.24 41.07
C TRP A 930 -10.25 26.10 42.31
N ASN A 931 -9.43 25.66 43.28
CA ASN A 931 -9.22 26.33 44.57
C ASN A 931 -10.54 26.57 45.34
N ILE A 932 -11.49 25.64 45.25
CA ILE A 932 -12.74 25.63 46.02
C ILE A 932 -12.57 24.68 47.20
N ASP A 933 -12.96 25.14 48.38
CA ASP A 933 -12.83 24.37 49.62
C ASP A 933 -13.59 23.04 49.56
N THR A 934 -12.95 21.97 50.03
CA THR A 934 -13.53 20.64 50.20
C THR A 934 -14.76 20.66 51.12
N ASP A 935 -14.81 21.58 52.10
CA ASP A 935 -15.98 21.71 52.98
C ASP A 935 -17.23 22.15 52.20
N PHE A 936 -17.08 22.97 51.14
CA PHE A 936 -18.20 23.30 50.25
C PHE A 936 -18.80 22.06 49.59
N VAL A 937 -17.96 21.16 49.08
CA VAL A 937 -18.40 19.91 48.41
C VAL A 937 -19.15 19.03 49.42
N ARG A 938 -18.60 18.84 50.62
CA ARG A 938 -19.25 18.07 51.70
C ARG A 938 -20.60 18.67 52.08
N ARG A 939 -20.70 20.00 52.25
CA ARG A 939 -21.98 20.67 52.55
C ARG A 939 -23.02 20.44 51.45
N GLN A 940 -22.63 20.59 50.18
CA GLN A 940 -23.55 20.33 49.07
C GLN A 940 -23.96 18.86 48.99
N GLN A 941 -23.07 17.93 49.33
CA GLN A 941 -23.37 16.50 49.41
C GLN A 941 -24.41 16.21 50.51
N VAL A 942 -24.27 16.80 51.70
CA VAL A 942 -25.28 16.69 52.78
C VAL A 942 -26.63 17.24 52.30
N ILE A 943 -26.64 18.41 51.66
CA ILE A 943 -27.87 19.01 51.12
C ILE A 943 -28.52 18.10 50.07
N ALA A 944 -27.74 17.46 49.19
CA ALA A 944 -28.26 16.56 48.15
C ALA A 944 -28.77 15.24 48.73
N LEU A 945 -28.05 14.63 49.66
CA LEU A 945 -28.48 13.40 50.37
C LEU A 945 -29.76 13.63 51.17
N TYR A 946 -29.82 14.73 51.93
CA TYR A 946 -31.04 15.15 52.61
C TYR A 946 -32.12 15.64 51.63
N HIS A 947 -31.72 16.12 50.46
CA HIS A 947 -32.53 16.23 49.25
C HIS A 947 -33.42 14.99 49.01
N LEU A 948 -32.72 13.88 48.84
CA LEU A 948 -33.22 12.65 48.21
C LEU A 948 -33.65 11.59 49.24
N GLY A 949 -33.63 11.92 50.53
CA GLY A 949 -34.11 11.03 51.59
C GLY A 949 -33.04 10.13 52.21
N TYR A 950 -31.77 10.28 51.83
CA TYR A 950 -30.64 9.48 52.31
C TYR A 950 -30.08 10.01 53.64
N ASP A 951 -30.94 10.07 54.65
CA ASP A 951 -30.70 10.77 55.92
C ASP A 951 -29.52 10.19 56.74
N ILE A 952 -29.36 8.87 56.75
CA ILE A 952 -28.28 8.18 57.46
C ILE A 952 -26.91 8.55 56.87
N LEU A 953 -26.82 8.59 55.54
CA LEU A 953 -25.59 9.00 54.84
C LEU A 953 -25.31 10.49 55.07
N ALA A 954 -26.35 11.34 55.05
CA ALA A 954 -26.22 12.76 55.34
C ALA A 954 -25.67 13.01 56.75
N GLU A 955 -26.18 12.30 57.76
CA GLU A 955 -25.72 12.38 59.15
C GLU A 955 -24.21 12.05 59.28
N SER A 956 -23.76 10.98 58.62
CA SER A 956 -22.36 10.55 58.69
C SER A 956 -21.38 11.65 58.24
N ILE A 957 -21.76 12.40 57.21
CA ILE A 957 -20.92 13.45 56.60
C ILE A 957 -20.95 14.74 57.43
N ILE A 958 -22.07 15.05 58.11
CA ILE A 958 -22.16 16.21 59.02
C ILE A 958 -21.05 16.19 60.07
N ASN A 959 -20.54 15.00 60.43
CA ASN A 959 -19.45 14.86 61.39
C ASN A 959 -18.12 15.45 60.96
N LEU A 960 -17.91 15.50 59.64
CA LEU A 960 -16.66 15.86 58.99
C LEU A 960 -16.63 17.33 58.54
N LEU A 961 -17.70 18.08 58.85
CA LEU A 961 -17.84 19.47 58.43
C LEU A 961 -17.08 20.42 59.35
N THR A 962 -16.37 21.37 58.75
CA THR A 962 -15.76 22.48 59.47
C THR A 962 -16.78 23.59 59.71
N GLU A 963 -17.68 23.90 58.77
CA GLU A 963 -18.66 25.00 58.91
C GLU A 963 -20.13 24.53 58.83
N PRO A 964 -20.67 23.88 59.88
CA PRO A 964 -22.03 23.32 59.86
C PRO A 964 -23.14 24.38 59.85
N GLU A 965 -22.86 25.62 60.28
CA GLU A 965 -23.85 26.70 60.43
C GLU A 965 -24.52 27.08 59.10
N ILE A 966 -23.77 27.01 57.99
CA ILE A 966 -24.24 27.35 56.64
C ILE A 966 -25.31 26.36 56.15
N LEU A 967 -25.40 25.16 56.74
CA LEU A 967 -26.40 24.15 56.41
C LEU A 967 -27.77 24.41 57.05
N LEU A 968 -27.89 25.31 58.02
CA LEU A 968 -29.14 25.59 58.72
C LEU A 968 -30.26 25.99 57.74
N THR A 969 -30.02 27.01 56.91
CA THR A 969 -31.04 27.54 56.01
C THR A 969 -31.49 26.52 54.95
N PRO A 970 -30.58 25.81 54.23
CA PRO A 970 -30.98 24.80 53.25
C PRO A 970 -31.69 23.60 53.86
N LEU A 971 -31.20 23.06 54.99
CA LEU A 971 -31.82 21.88 55.63
C LEU A 971 -33.17 22.25 56.25
N LEU A 972 -33.33 23.45 56.80
CA LEU A 972 -34.62 23.95 57.29
C LEU A 972 -35.65 24.06 56.15
N ALA A 973 -35.23 24.53 54.97
CA ALA A 973 -36.10 24.60 53.79
C ALA A 973 -36.56 23.21 53.34
N ILE A 974 -35.63 22.24 53.24
CA ILE A 974 -35.95 20.86 52.87
C ILE A 974 -36.86 20.20 53.93
N THR A 975 -36.57 20.42 55.22
CA THR A 975 -37.39 19.90 56.33
C THR A 975 -38.81 20.46 56.27
N THR A 976 -38.96 21.75 55.99
CA THR A 976 -40.28 22.39 55.83
C THR A 976 -41.08 21.72 54.70
N GLN A 977 -40.44 21.43 53.57
CA GLN A 977 -41.06 20.73 52.44
C GLN A 977 -41.43 19.28 52.77
N ARG A 978 -40.52 18.53 53.42
CA ARG A 978 -40.77 17.15 53.86
C ARG A 978 -41.97 17.07 54.81
N PHE A 979 -42.04 17.97 55.80
CA PHE A 979 -43.16 18.07 56.73
C PHE A 979 -44.46 18.41 56.02
N LYS A 980 -44.43 19.35 55.06
CA LYS A 980 -45.61 19.70 54.27
C LYS A 980 -46.12 18.50 53.46
N ARG A 981 -45.21 17.77 52.81
CA ARG A 981 -45.54 16.55 52.05
C ARG A 981 -46.12 15.45 52.94
N SER A 982 -45.50 15.23 54.11
CA SER A 982 -45.96 14.26 55.10
C SER A 982 -47.34 14.61 55.65
N LEU A 983 -47.60 15.91 55.91
CA LEU A 983 -48.91 16.42 56.30
C LEU A 983 -49.97 16.16 55.21
N GLU A 984 -49.69 16.51 53.95
CA GLU A 984 -50.62 16.31 52.83
C GLU A 984 -50.89 14.82 52.54
N GLN A 985 -49.94 13.92 52.82
CA GLN A 985 -50.07 12.47 52.62
C GLN A 985 -50.60 11.71 53.86
N SER A 986 -50.71 12.37 55.01
CA SER A 986 -51.22 11.74 56.24
C SER A 986 -52.71 11.44 56.14
N SER A 987 -53.13 10.27 56.66
CA SER A 987 -54.55 9.92 56.77
C SER A 987 -55.28 10.77 57.83
N ASN A 988 -54.56 11.31 58.81
CA ASN A 988 -55.08 12.08 59.94
C ASN A 988 -54.60 13.55 59.91
N GLN A 989 -54.83 14.24 58.80
CA GLN A 989 -54.43 15.65 58.65
C GLN A 989 -54.93 16.57 59.78
N PRO A 990 -56.18 16.46 60.28
CA PRO A 990 -56.67 17.35 61.34
C PRO A 990 -55.88 17.23 62.65
N GLU A 991 -55.42 16.02 62.98
CA GLU A 991 -54.65 15.74 64.20
C GLU A 991 -53.25 16.34 64.13
N TRP A 992 -52.60 16.26 62.96
CA TRP A 992 -51.33 16.95 62.70
C TRP A 992 -51.47 18.47 62.79
N ILE A 993 -52.58 19.04 62.31
CA ILE A 993 -52.81 20.49 62.36
C ILE A 993 -53.01 20.98 63.80
N VAL A 994 -53.71 20.22 64.64
CA VAL A 994 -53.97 20.58 66.05
C VAL A 994 -52.72 20.42 66.92
N THR A 995 -51.87 19.44 66.62
CA THR A 995 -50.64 19.15 67.38
C THR A 995 -49.49 20.11 67.04
N MET A 996 -49.50 20.70 65.85
CA MET A 996 -48.43 21.63 65.42
C MET A 996 -48.57 23.05 66.01
N PRO A 997 -47.46 23.68 66.46
CA PRO A 997 -47.44 25.08 66.84
C PRO A 997 -47.97 26.00 65.71
N PRO A 998 -48.78 27.03 66.02
CA PRO A 998 -49.38 27.91 65.01
C PRO A 998 -48.36 28.56 64.07
N ASN A 999 -47.17 28.87 64.59
CA ASN A 999 -46.07 29.45 63.82
C ASN A 999 -45.47 28.48 62.80
N LEU A 1000 -45.39 27.19 63.16
CA LEU A 1000 -44.89 26.13 62.28
C LEU A 1000 -45.91 25.83 61.19
N TYR A 1001 -47.19 25.70 61.56
CA TYR A 1001 -48.28 25.47 60.61
C TYR A 1001 -48.41 26.63 59.60
N LYS A 1002 -48.33 27.88 60.06
CA LYS A 1002 -48.32 29.06 59.16
C LYS A 1002 -47.14 29.03 58.19
N ARG A 1003 -45.97 28.55 58.62
CA ARG A 1003 -44.79 28.38 57.75
C ARG A 1003 -45.03 27.32 56.67
N LEU A 1004 -45.67 26.19 57.02
CA LEU A 1004 -46.02 25.13 56.07
C LEU A 1004 -47.07 25.57 55.04
N GLN A 1005 -48.07 26.35 55.45
CA GLN A 1005 -49.11 26.88 54.56
C GLN A 1005 -48.54 27.82 53.49
N ASN A 1006 -47.57 28.66 53.85
CA ASN A 1006 -47.01 29.69 52.96
C ASN A 1006 -45.98 29.16 51.96
N VAL A 1007 -45.62 27.87 52.03
CA VAL A 1007 -44.59 27.26 51.18
C VAL A 1007 -45.26 26.41 50.11
N ALA A 1008 -44.97 26.65 48.83
CA ALA A 1008 -45.44 25.78 47.74
C ALA A 1008 -44.72 24.43 47.80
N LEU A 1009 -45.44 23.32 47.58
CA LEU A 1009 -44.89 21.97 47.69
C LEU A 1009 -43.93 21.70 46.53
N ASP A 1010 -42.70 21.29 46.83
CA ASP A 1010 -41.76 20.77 45.83
C ASP A 1010 -41.96 19.26 45.63
N THR A 1011 -42.42 18.87 44.45
CA THR A 1011 -42.69 17.47 44.10
C THR A 1011 -41.43 16.61 44.00
N SER A 1012 -40.24 17.23 43.91
CA SER A 1012 -38.95 16.52 43.80
C SER A 1012 -38.41 16.00 45.13
N ILE A 1013 -38.97 16.41 46.27
CA ILE A 1013 -38.57 15.94 47.60
C ILE A 1013 -39.36 14.67 47.94
N PRO A 1014 -38.73 13.50 48.13
CA PRO A 1014 -39.44 12.24 48.25
C PRO A 1014 -40.39 12.19 49.45
N ALA A 1015 -41.44 11.36 49.30
CA ALA A 1015 -42.45 11.11 50.33
C ALA A 1015 -41.94 10.23 51.50
N HIS A 1016 -40.77 9.63 51.36
CA HIS A 1016 -40.36 8.46 52.14
C HIS A 1016 -39.35 8.64 53.28
N PRO A 1017 -38.80 9.82 53.64
CA PRO A 1017 -37.98 9.90 54.85
C PRO A 1017 -38.86 9.86 56.10
N SER A 1018 -38.54 8.95 57.03
CA SER A 1018 -39.24 8.85 58.31
C SER A 1018 -39.04 10.11 59.17
N LEU A 1019 -40.01 10.42 60.03
CA LEU A 1019 -39.85 11.50 61.02
C LEU A 1019 -38.67 11.23 61.96
N SER A 1020 -38.37 9.95 62.24
CA SER A 1020 -37.22 9.52 63.03
C SER A 1020 -35.87 9.86 62.39
N THR A 1021 -35.70 9.58 61.10
CA THR A 1021 -34.44 9.87 60.38
C THR A 1021 -34.28 11.36 60.11
N THR A 1022 -35.39 12.07 59.87
CA THR A 1022 -35.40 13.54 59.79
C THR A 1022 -34.97 14.17 61.10
N LYS A 1023 -35.50 13.71 62.24
CA LYS A 1023 -35.09 14.15 63.58
C LYS A 1023 -33.59 13.93 63.82
N MET A 1024 -33.10 12.74 63.47
CA MET A 1024 -31.70 12.35 63.66
C MET A 1024 -30.71 13.32 62.99
N VAL A 1025 -30.93 13.66 61.72
CA VAL A 1025 -30.08 14.61 60.98
C VAL A 1025 -30.11 16.00 61.61
N LEU A 1026 -31.29 16.49 62.00
CA LEU A 1026 -31.44 17.81 62.63
C LEU A 1026 -30.78 17.89 64.01
N ASN A 1027 -30.94 16.85 64.83
CA ASN A 1027 -30.26 16.73 66.12
C ASN A 1027 -28.74 16.72 65.95
N ARG A 1028 -28.24 15.99 64.95
CA ARG A 1028 -26.80 15.91 64.70
C ARG A 1028 -26.22 17.24 64.25
N LEU A 1029 -26.94 17.98 63.41
CA LEU A 1029 -26.57 19.33 62.98
C LEU A 1029 -26.46 20.27 64.18
N LEU A 1030 -27.48 20.30 65.05
CA LEU A 1030 -27.45 21.14 66.26
C LEU A 1030 -26.30 20.76 67.18
N TYR A 1031 -26.09 19.46 67.43
CA TYR A 1031 -24.98 18.99 68.25
C TYR A 1031 -23.62 19.48 67.73
N LYS A 1032 -23.40 19.46 66.41
CA LYS A 1032 -22.15 19.94 65.81
C LYS A 1032 -21.98 21.46 65.87
N ILE A 1033 -23.08 22.19 65.85
CA ILE A 1033 -23.08 23.65 66.01
C ILE A 1033 -22.79 24.02 67.47
N ASP A 1034 -23.41 23.33 68.43
CA ASP A 1034 -23.22 23.56 69.87
C ASP A 1034 -21.80 23.21 70.36
N GLN A 1035 -21.10 22.32 69.66
CA GLN A 1035 -19.68 22.01 69.92
C GLN A 1035 -18.71 23.15 69.54
N LYS A 1036 -19.16 24.19 68.81
CA LYS A 1036 -18.30 25.32 68.39
C LYS A 1036 -18.52 26.54 69.27
N GLU A 1037 -17.46 26.95 69.98
CA GLU A 1037 -17.49 28.08 70.95
C GLU A 1037 -17.71 29.47 70.31
N ASN A 1038 -17.44 29.65 69.01
CA ASN A 1038 -17.64 30.89 68.26
C ASN A 1038 -18.61 30.67 67.10
N CYS A 1039 -19.91 30.71 67.38
CA CYS A 1039 -20.95 30.39 66.42
C CYS A 1039 -21.62 31.66 65.86
N SER A 1040 -21.64 31.83 64.53
CA SER A 1040 -22.31 32.93 63.80
C SER A 1040 -23.72 32.58 63.34
N ALA A 1041 -24.26 31.46 63.82
CA ALA A 1041 -25.54 30.92 63.40
C ALA A 1041 -26.73 31.84 63.75
N ASN A 1042 -27.71 31.91 62.84
CA ASN A 1042 -28.93 32.70 63.06
C ASN A 1042 -29.78 32.05 64.18
N PRO A 1043 -29.98 32.73 65.32
CA PRO A 1043 -30.71 32.16 66.46
C PRO A 1043 -32.18 31.88 66.14
N GLN A 1044 -32.75 32.54 65.12
CA GLN A 1044 -34.12 32.26 64.66
C GLN A 1044 -34.22 30.92 63.91
N GLU A 1045 -33.18 30.54 63.16
CA GLU A 1045 -33.15 29.28 62.42
C GLU A 1045 -32.92 28.09 63.34
N ILE A 1046 -32.05 28.25 64.35
CA ILE A 1046 -31.85 27.24 65.41
C ILE A 1046 -33.16 26.96 66.15
N LYS A 1047 -33.88 28.01 66.58
CA LYS A 1047 -35.20 27.85 67.22
C LYS A 1047 -36.22 27.18 66.30
N ALA A 1048 -36.20 27.47 65.00
CA ALA A 1048 -37.09 26.83 64.04
C ALA A 1048 -36.78 25.32 63.90
N ILE A 1049 -35.50 24.93 63.88
CA ILE A 1049 -35.10 23.51 63.84
C ILE A 1049 -35.50 22.79 65.14
N GLN A 1050 -35.30 23.40 66.31
CA GLN A 1050 -35.75 22.86 67.59
C GLN A 1050 -37.27 22.61 67.58
N LEU A 1051 -38.07 23.55 67.07
CA LEU A 1051 -39.50 23.35 66.91
C LEU A 1051 -39.85 22.17 65.98
N PHE A 1052 -39.11 21.97 64.88
CA PHE A 1052 -39.31 20.80 64.01
C PHE A 1052 -38.93 19.48 64.70
N ILE A 1053 -37.88 19.46 65.52
CA ILE A 1053 -37.46 18.30 66.33
C ILE A 1053 -38.54 17.96 67.36
N ASP A 1054 -39.01 18.94 68.14
CA ASP A 1054 -40.05 18.75 69.15
C ASP A 1054 -41.35 18.22 68.53
N ASN A 1055 -41.69 18.72 67.33
CA ASN A 1055 -42.85 18.22 66.59
C ASN A 1055 -42.64 16.81 66.03
N CYS A 1056 -41.43 16.43 65.60
CA CYS A 1056 -41.14 15.04 65.26
C CYS A 1056 -41.43 14.14 66.47
N ASP A 1057 -41.02 14.53 67.68
CA ASP A 1057 -41.22 13.74 68.89
C ASP A 1057 -42.69 13.56 69.26
N VAL A 1058 -43.46 14.64 69.20
CA VAL A 1058 -44.91 14.60 69.42
C VAL A 1058 -45.56 13.68 68.37
N LEU A 1059 -45.29 13.87 67.09
CA LEU A 1059 -45.92 13.11 66.01
C LEU A 1059 -45.49 11.63 65.96
N ILE A 1060 -44.26 11.30 66.37
CA ILE A 1060 -43.81 9.92 66.53
C ILE A 1060 -44.56 9.25 67.70
N SER A 1061 -44.78 9.98 68.81
CA SER A 1061 -45.47 9.45 70.00
C SER A 1061 -46.97 9.18 69.80
N TYR A 1062 -47.63 9.85 68.86
CA TYR A 1062 -49.03 9.59 68.47
C TYR A 1062 -49.19 8.50 67.39
N LYS A 1063 -48.08 8.10 66.73
CA LYS A 1063 -48.07 7.06 65.68
C LYS A 1063 -47.81 5.65 66.24
N LEU A 1064 -47.28 5.58 67.46
CA LEU A 1064 -47.21 4.40 68.34
C LEU A 1064 -48.48 4.33 69.18
#